data_AF-A0A379IAT3-F1
#
_entry.id   AF-A0A379IAT3-F1
#
_cell.length_a   1.000
_cell.length_b   1.000
_cell.length_c   1.000
_cell.angle_alpha   90.00
_cell.angle_beta   90.00
_cell.angle_gamma   90.00
#
_symmetry.space_group_name_H-M   'P 1'
#
loop_
_entity.id
_entity.type
_entity.pdbx_description
1 polymer ?
#
loop_
_entity_poly.entity_id
_entity_poly.type
_entity_poly.pdbx_seq_one_letter_code
_entity_poly.pdbx_strand_id
1 'polypeptide(L)'
;MNKEYAEEVAGRIIEQLRQGTAPWQKPWKPGELRLPYNAATGKEYRGMNTIWLHMQGYDDPRWMTYKQAEAAGAQVRKGSRGTRIIYWKFHDEQPMTDAQGRPVLDDEGKPRKVRVELERPRVFTAVVFNAQQIDGLPPMEAKPIGPEPERHARAEAILSNSGAKIAHVEGDRAFYRPSTDSITLPARHQFGSADAYYATALHELGHWTGHESRLNRDLSHPFGSEGYAREELRAEIASLMLGERLEIGHDPGQHAAYVASWIKVLEDDPREIFRAAADAEKINSYVMAFELERAREQQQSTEAEAPAAVEIGQRARFTPNEERAAQGGMTIEGVVVDAARTQAGNIRYRIRTDEIAPQDGQPQEWLVYTNHGSIEQLPARGVEAGPTPEAAAALEEAHRNAVPTYSPLETWQNLEATARELGLVAAVRLNPDPDAREYRANFQVSYTHQDGTPSGITTGIFMDGKALTGVNGERVSPFITEDHESQSIDLRTALTREREQRPPVLHEPPEVGSMTPQRTYLIVPYREKDTAKKAALDAGFRLQWDKEAKQWFAPEGIDVKQTALARWLPENTKVQVERAPSPEESFADAIRAAGLELDGLPVMDGKIHRVAVAGDKGAERSGSYAGHMEGRLPGGFIQNHKTGARINWKYEGKVDAISPEERERLNREAVERAQRRAAEVAAQHDAMAKVAQAVWNEAAPATADHPYCAAKGITHPGENGLRVVPAAVSDEAKAAGVRIAKNPREAKAMREAEPEARVFIAGDLLVPARDAEGKLWSVQSVNPQFKGFMKDGRKAGLYTVAGADPSSFAAVLENDPTTPLVLAEGYATADTVARLRGHPVVAAFDSGNLDAVARSLRERWPDRPLLIAADNDHRAEKEIRPDGKPGVNVGLKKAQEAAENHKGAVLVPSFGERDKGSDWNDYAQQHGDEAARKELERQVAQAKTEAAMNAERMMMLAREREAEARDDPTTSADDALVARERAAAHDLMGRAIAGGTEARAEATDALVANATGAPRPVAAVAATMDRTNAEQGDEIKEQRQAVLDGHNVSTESGRTAPDREAAKPARQRARGRGAEL
;
A
#
# COMPACT_ATOMS: atom_id res chain seq x y z
N MET A 1 -16.95 5.32 -4.61
CA MET A 1 -17.28 4.33 -5.66
C MET A 1 -18.78 4.03 -5.59
N ASN A 2 -19.50 4.01 -6.71
CA ASN A 2 -20.93 3.68 -6.72
C ASN A 2 -21.13 2.23 -6.22
N LYS A 3 -22.13 2.00 -5.36
CA LYS A 3 -22.47 0.69 -4.79
C LYS A 3 -22.86 -0.30 -5.90
N GLU A 4 -23.69 0.14 -6.85
CA GLU A 4 -24.16 -0.69 -7.98
C GLU A 4 -23.00 -1.23 -8.85
N TYR A 5 -21.97 -0.42 -9.10
CA TYR A 5 -20.80 -0.86 -9.89
C TYR A 5 -19.96 -1.89 -9.12
N ALA A 6 -19.85 -1.74 -7.80
CA ALA A 6 -19.12 -2.69 -6.97
C ALA A 6 -19.83 -4.05 -6.95
N GLU A 7 -21.17 -4.03 -6.82
CA GLU A 7 -22.02 -5.22 -6.87
C GLU A 7 -22.00 -5.90 -8.24
N GLU A 8 -22.03 -5.15 -9.34
CA GLU A 8 -21.90 -5.68 -10.70
C GLU A 8 -20.58 -6.45 -10.90
N VAL A 9 -19.46 -5.82 -10.51
CA VAL A 9 -18.12 -6.40 -10.66
C VAL A 9 -17.96 -7.61 -9.74
N ALA A 10 -18.34 -7.50 -8.46
CA ALA A 10 -18.23 -8.59 -7.50
C ALA A 10 -19.13 -9.77 -7.88
N GLY A 11 -20.37 -9.52 -8.32
CA GLY A 11 -21.30 -10.56 -8.75
C GLY A 11 -20.75 -11.41 -9.91
N ARG A 12 -20.12 -10.77 -10.89
CA ARG A 12 -19.49 -11.48 -12.01
C ARG A 12 -18.22 -12.23 -11.61
N ILE A 13 -17.49 -11.75 -10.61
CA ILE A 13 -16.35 -12.47 -10.02
C ILE A 13 -16.83 -13.68 -9.26
N ILE A 14 -17.87 -13.55 -8.45
CA ILE A 14 -18.49 -14.68 -7.73
C ILE A 14 -18.96 -15.75 -8.71
N GLU A 15 -19.56 -15.35 -9.84
CA GLU A 15 -19.95 -16.28 -10.90
C GLU A 15 -18.75 -17.07 -11.45
N GLN A 16 -17.66 -16.40 -11.82
CA GLN A 16 -16.45 -17.06 -12.31
C GLN A 16 -15.77 -17.90 -11.24
N LEU A 17 -15.75 -17.45 -9.98
CA LEU A 17 -15.23 -18.20 -8.84
C LEU A 17 -15.98 -19.53 -8.65
N ARG A 18 -17.32 -19.50 -8.75
CA ARG A 18 -18.17 -20.70 -8.67
C ARG A 18 -17.95 -21.65 -9.85
N GLN A 19 -17.62 -21.11 -11.03
CA GLN A 19 -17.33 -21.88 -12.23
C GLN A 19 -15.87 -22.38 -12.28
N GLY A 20 -15.00 -21.94 -11.36
CA GLY A 20 -13.56 -22.21 -11.43
C GLY A 20 -12.87 -21.53 -12.61
N THR A 21 -13.47 -20.47 -13.16
CA THR A 21 -13.00 -19.78 -14.36
C THR A 21 -12.37 -18.42 -14.08
N ALA A 22 -12.27 -18.01 -12.80
CA ALA A 22 -11.64 -16.74 -12.45
C ALA A 22 -10.15 -16.77 -12.87
N PRO A 23 -9.55 -15.62 -13.24
CA PRO A 23 -8.21 -15.61 -13.83
C PRO A 23 -7.13 -16.20 -12.92
N TRP A 24 -7.22 -15.96 -11.61
CA TRP A 24 -6.28 -16.53 -10.63
C TRP A 24 -6.61 -17.98 -10.24
N GLN A 25 -7.73 -18.56 -10.66
CA GLN A 25 -8.05 -19.98 -10.47
C GLN A 25 -7.65 -20.86 -11.66
N LYS A 26 -7.27 -20.26 -12.78
CA LYS A 26 -6.83 -20.99 -13.96
C LYS A 26 -5.31 -21.14 -13.95
N PRO A 27 -4.78 -22.32 -14.28
CA PRO A 27 -3.36 -22.45 -14.58
C PRO A 27 -3.05 -21.71 -15.90
N TRP A 28 -1.96 -20.95 -15.93
CA TRP A 28 -1.47 -20.24 -17.10
C TRP A 28 -0.03 -20.64 -17.36
N LYS A 29 0.28 -21.03 -18.60
CA LYS A 29 1.66 -21.27 -19.01
C LYS A 29 2.40 -19.94 -19.20
N PRO A 30 3.75 -19.94 -19.13
CA PRO A 30 4.57 -18.82 -19.59
C PRO A 30 4.04 -18.22 -20.89
N GLY A 31 3.80 -16.90 -20.90
CA GLY A 31 3.36 -16.14 -22.07
C GLY A 31 1.94 -16.40 -22.59
N GLU A 32 1.18 -17.31 -21.99
CA GLU A 32 -0.22 -17.58 -22.36
C GLU A 32 -1.16 -16.45 -21.88
N LEU A 33 -0.92 -15.96 -20.68
CA LEU A 33 -1.62 -14.80 -20.13
C LEU A 33 -0.98 -13.52 -20.63
N ARG A 34 -1.81 -12.58 -21.09
CA ARG A 34 -1.42 -11.18 -21.29
C ARG A 34 -2.36 -10.26 -20.54
N LEU A 35 -1.79 -9.37 -19.75
CA LEU A 35 -2.59 -8.40 -19.01
C LEU A 35 -3.19 -7.33 -19.95
N PRO A 36 -4.45 -6.90 -19.72
CA PRO A 36 -5.08 -5.87 -20.55
C PRO A 36 -4.30 -4.56 -20.58
N TYR A 37 -4.17 -3.97 -21.76
CA TYR A 37 -3.50 -2.68 -21.95
C TYR A 37 -4.23 -1.77 -22.94
N ASN A 38 -3.97 -0.47 -22.81
CA ASN A 38 -4.58 0.52 -23.68
C ASN A 38 -3.84 0.59 -25.02
N ALA A 39 -4.49 0.17 -26.11
CA ALA A 39 -3.82 0.06 -27.40
C ALA A 39 -3.39 1.40 -28.02
N ALA A 40 -4.00 2.52 -27.62
CA ALA A 40 -3.58 3.84 -28.11
C ALA A 40 -2.32 4.38 -27.41
N THR A 41 -2.02 3.90 -26.19
CA THR A 41 -0.91 4.43 -25.37
C THR A 41 0.16 3.40 -25.04
N GLY A 42 -0.09 2.11 -25.31
CA GLY A 42 0.78 1.00 -24.91
C GLY A 42 0.81 0.73 -23.40
N LYS A 43 0.04 1.47 -22.59
CA LYS A 43 0.08 1.35 -21.13
C LYS A 43 -0.86 0.27 -20.62
N GLU A 44 -0.34 -0.63 -19.79
CA GLU A 44 -1.14 -1.60 -19.04
C GLU A 44 -2.19 -0.92 -18.16
N TYR A 45 -3.36 -1.53 -18.07
CA TYR A 45 -4.32 -1.21 -17.02
C TYR A 45 -3.77 -1.68 -15.67
N ARG A 46 -4.27 -1.12 -14.57
CA ARG A 46 -3.79 -1.41 -13.20
C ARG A 46 -4.92 -1.80 -12.26
N GLY A 47 -4.55 -2.56 -11.23
CA GLY A 47 -5.44 -2.99 -10.15
C GLY A 47 -6.71 -3.65 -10.68
N MET A 48 -7.87 -3.20 -10.17
CA MET A 48 -9.15 -3.81 -10.53
C MET A 48 -9.49 -3.73 -12.03
N ASN A 49 -9.04 -2.70 -12.75
CA ASN A 49 -9.33 -2.61 -14.18
C ASN A 49 -8.66 -3.74 -14.97
N THR A 50 -7.47 -4.16 -14.57
CA THR A 50 -6.73 -5.25 -15.22
C THR A 50 -7.53 -6.55 -15.13
N ILE A 51 -7.94 -6.89 -13.91
CA ILE A 51 -8.74 -8.08 -13.65
C ILE A 51 -10.09 -7.99 -14.37
N TRP A 52 -10.79 -6.87 -14.19
CA TRP A 52 -12.13 -6.68 -14.73
C TRP A 52 -12.19 -6.79 -16.26
N LEU A 53 -11.21 -6.21 -16.95
CA LEU A 53 -11.13 -6.26 -18.40
C LEU A 53 -10.76 -7.66 -18.90
N HIS A 54 -9.82 -8.34 -18.24
CA HIS A 54 -9.45 -9.71 -18.60
C HIS A 54 -10.65 -10.68 -18.47
N MET A 55 -11.46 -10.50 -17.43
CA MET A 55 -12.67 -11.29 -17.18
C MET A 55 -13.80 -11.11 -18.19
N GLN A 56 -13.68 -10.18 -19.14
CA GLN A 56 -14.70 -10.01 -20.19
C GLN A 56 -14.68 -11.12 -21.24
N GLY A 57 -13.66 -11.98 -21.24
CA GLY A 57 -13.61 -13.19 -22.08
C GLY A 57 -13.16 -12.92 -23.53
N TYR A 58 -12.37 -11.87 -23.74
CA TYR A 58 -11.74 -11.59 -25.04
C TYR A 58 -10.28 -12.06 -25.05
N ASP A 59 -9.85 -12.67 -26.15
CA ASP A 59 -8.46 -13.15 -26.31
C ASP A 59 -7.48 -12.01 -26.65
N ASP A 60 -7.97 -10.90 -27.23
CA ASP A 60 -7.13 -9.74 -27.50
C ASP A 60 -7.04 -8.87 -26.23
N PRO A 61 -5.85 -8.63 -25.64
CA PRO A 61 -5.68 -7.84 -24.43
C PRO A 61 -5.78 -6.33 -24.68
N ARG A 62 -5.98 -5.88 -25.93
CA ARG A 62 -6.04 -4.46 -26.29
C ARG A 62 -7.42 -3.88 -26.03
N TRP A 63 -7.45 -2.78 -25.29
CA TRP A 63 -8.67 -2.01 -25.02
C TRP A 63 -8.48 -0.54 -25.34
N MET A 64 -9.53 0.14 -25.79
CA MET A 64 -9.51 1.58 -26.02
C MET A 64 -10.91 2.19 -25.98
N THR A 65 -11.01 3.49 -25.72
CA THR A 65 -12.30 4.19 -25.78
C THR A 65 -12.77 4.36 -27.23
N TYR A 66 -14.07 4.60 -27.44
CA TYR A 66 -14.62 4.87 -28.78
C TYR A 66 -13.84 5.98 -29.51
N LYS A 67 -13.55 7.08 -28.80
CA LYS A 67 -12.81 8.23 -29.36
C LYS A 67 -11.37 7.87 -29.75
N GLN A 68 -10.74 6.96 -29.01
CA GLN A 68 -9.39 6.49 -29.35
C GLN A 68 -9.42 5.60 -30.61
N ALA A 69 -10.44 4.75 -30.76
CA ALA A 69 -10.63 3.97 -31.98
C ALA A 69 -10.84 4.89 -33.20
N GLU A 70 -11.75 5.85 -33.08
CA GLU A 70 -12.03 6.84 -34.12
C GLU A 70 -10.77 7.64 -34.51
N ALA A 71 -10.00 8.09 -33.52
CA ALA A 71 -8.73 8.80 -33.76
C ALA A 71 -7.66 7.93 -34.45
N ALA A 72 -7.71 6.60 -34.26
CA ALA A 72 -6.85 5.64 -34.94
C ALA A 72 -7.37 5.24 -36.34
N GLY A 73 -8.45 5.88 -36.83
CA GLY A 73 -9.08 5.52 -38.10
C GLY A 73 -9.84 4.18 -38.06
N ALA A 74 -10.11 3.67 -36.86
CA ALA A 74 -10.79 2.40 -36.62
C ALA A 74 -12.23 2.63 -36.12
N GLN A 75 -13.10 1.64 -36.29
CA GLN A 75 -14.52 1.78 -36.01
C GLN A 75 -15.02 0.67 -35.08
N VAL A 76 -15.60 1.05 -33.93
CA VAL A 76 -16.33 0.10 -33.07
C VAL A 76 -17.52 -0.44 -33.85
N ARG A 77 -17.63 -1.77 -33.95
CA ARG A 77 -18.73 -2.45 -34.66
C ARG A 77 -20.09 -2.05 -34.10
N LYS A 78 -21.05 -1.82 -34.99
CA LYS A 78 -22.43 -1.52 -34.61
C LYS A 78 -23.02 -2.66 -33.76
N GLY A 79 -23.59 -2.31 -32.61
CA GLY A 79 -24.17 -3.26 -31.66
C GLY A 79 -23.21 -3.76 -30.57
N SER A 80 -21.91 -3.44 -30.66
CA SER A 80 -20.95 -3.78 -29.61
C SER A 80 -21.26 -3.05 -28.30
N ARG A 81 -21.10 -3.76 -27.18
CA ARG A 81 -21.25 -3.21 -25.82
C ARG A 81 -19.87 -2.96 -25.22
N GLY A 82 -19.61 -1.74 -24.79
CA GLY A 82 -18.36 -1.39 -24.13
C GLY A 82 -18.36 -1.76 -22.64
N THR A 83 -17.17 -1.99 -22.11
CA THR A 83 -16.94 -2.33 -20.70
C THR A 83 -16.60 -1.07 -19.90
N ARG A 84 -17.24 -0.90 -18.75
CA ARG A 84 -17.03 0.24 -17.87
C ARG A 84 -15.82 0.00 -16.95
N ILE A 85 -14.89 0.96 -16.94
CA ILE A 85 -13.74 1.00 -16.02
C ILE A 85 -13.82 2.22 -15.12
N ILE A 86 -13.10 2.19 -14.00
CA ILE A 86 -13.00 3.31 -13.07
C ILE A 86 -11.56 3.82 -12.98
N TYR A 87 -11.37 5.13 -12.85
CA TYR A 87 -10.06 5.71 -12.57
C TYR A 87 -10.18 6.95 -11.70
N TRP A 88 -9.10 7.28 -11.00
CA TRP A 88 -9.06 8.42 -10.10
C TRP A 88 -8.44 9.62 -10.83
N LYS A 89 -9.16 10.73 -10.85
CA LYS A 89 -8.66 12.01 -11.37
C LYS A 89 -8.28 12.89 -10.17
N PHE A 90 -7.05 13.36 -10.17
CA PHE A 90 -6.49 14.21 -9.11
C PHE A 90 -6.51 15.69 -9.47
N HIS A 91 -6.84 16.03 -10.72
CA HIS A 91 -6.87 17.39 -11.24
C HIS A 91 -8.06 17.58 -12.20
N ASP A 92 -8.45 18.82 -12.48
CA ASP A 92 -9.44 19.15 -13.50
C ASP A 92 -8.92 20.25 -14.43
N GLU A 93 -9.53 20.40 -15.60
CA GLU A 93 -9.23 21.49 -16.51
C GLU A 93 -10.36 22.52 -16.46
N GLN A 94 -10.07 23.72 -15.96
CA GLN A 94 -11.04 24.80 -15.85
C GLN A 94 -10.72 25.92 -16.85
N PRO A 95 -11.72 26.62 -17.41
CA PRO A 95 -11.49 27.81 -18.20
C PRO A 95 -10.70 28.82 -17.37
N MET A 96 -9.55 29.25 -17.89
CA MET A 96 -8.74 30.29 -17.29
C MET A 96 -9.55 31.58 -17.33
N THR A 97 -9.85 32.17 -16.18
CA THR A 97 -10.60 33.42 -16.09
C THR A 97 -9.67 34.61 -15.82
N ASP A 98 -9.98 35.77 -16.38
CA ASP A 98 -9.32 37.03 -16.03
C ASP A 98 -9.72 37.51 -14.62
N ALA A 99 -9.14 38.63 -14.18
CA ALA A 99 -9.41 39.23 -12.85
C ALA A 99 -10.87 39.66 -12.65
N GLN A 100 -11.69 39.63 -13.71
CA GLN A 100 -13.11 39.99 -13.73
C GLN A 100 -14.01 38.75 -13.95
N GLY A 101 -13.44 37.54 -13.97
CA GLY A 101 -14.18 36.29 -14.09
C GLY A 101 -14.55 35.88 -15.53
N ARG A 102 -13.97 36.52 -16.56
CA ARG A 102 -14.27 36.20 -17.98
C ARG A 102 -13.27 35.19 -18.55
N PRO A 103 -13.69 34.24 -19.40
CA PRO A 103 -12.78 33.25 -19.99
C PRO A 103 -11.72 33.90 -20.87
N VAL A 104 -10.45 33.63 -20.58
CA VAL A 104 -9.29 33.99 -21.40
C VAL A 104 -9.29 33.07 -22.62
N LEU A 105 -9.35 33.61 -23.83
CA LEU A 105 -9.35 32.84 -25.07
C LEU A 105 -7.92 32.64 -25.60
N ASP A 106 -7.69 31.57 -26.36
CA ASP A 106 -6.48 31.34 -27.17
C ASP A 106 -6.59 32.02 -28.54
N ASP A 107 -5.54 31.90 -29.34
CA ASP A 107 -5.41 32.52 -30.67
C ASP A 107 -6.42 31.97 -31.69
N GLU A 108 -7.12 30.87 -31.35
CA GLU A 108 -8.19 30.25 -32.13
C GLU A 108 -9.59 30.62 -31.60
N GLY A 109 -9.67 31.51 -30.61
CA GLY A 109 -10.92 31.97 -30.00
C GLY A 109 -11.57 30.98 -29.04
N LYS A 110 -10.86 29.93 -28.59
CA LYS A 110 -11.36 28.97 -27.60
C LYS A 110 -10.89 29.32 -26.19
N PRO A 111 -11.68 29.06 -25.14
CA PRO A 111 -11.24 29.29 -23.76
C PRO A 111 -9.98 28.50 -23.43
N ARG A 112 -8.89 29.20 -23.10
CA ARG A 112 -7.69 28.59 -22.51
C ARG A 112 -8.08 27.90 -21.22
N LYS A 113 -7.58 26.69 -21.01
CA LYS A 113 -7.82 25.91 -19.79
C LYS A 113 -6.59 25.91 -18.90
N VAL A 114 -6.80 25.98 -17.60
CA VAL A 114 -5.78 25.77 -16.56
C VAL A 114 -6.07 24.47 -15.83
N ARG A 115 -5.01 23.70 -15.58
CA ARG A 115 -5.08 22.48 -14.76
C ARG A 115 -5.12 22.88 -13.29
N VAL A 116 -6.22 22.54 -12.61
CA VAL A 116 -6.46 22.79 -11.19
C VAL A 116 -6.40 21.46 -10.46
N GLU A 117 -5.49 21.30 -9.50
CA GLU A 117 -5.46 20.10 -8.65
C GLU A 117 -6.71 20.06 -7.76
N LEU A 118 -7.33 18.90 -7.64
CA LEU A 118 -8.55 18.69 -6.87
C LEU A 118 -8.19 18.47 -5.40
N GLU A 119 -8.88 19.16 -4.48
CA GLU A 119 -8.68 18.98 -3.02
C GLU A 119 -8.91 17.53 -2.57
N ARG A 120 -9.72 16.75 -3.31
CA ARG A 120 -9.90 15.31 -3.14
C ARG A 120 -9.96 14.62 -4.50
N PRO A 121 -9.30 13.46 -4.68
CA PRO A 121 -9.40 12.70 -5.91
C PRO A 121 -10.84 12.28 -6.19
N ARG A 122 -11.27 12.44 -7.43
CA ARG A 122 -12.62 12.09 -7.89
C ARG A 122 -12.57 10.80 -8.69
N VAL A 123 -13.52 9.90 -8.46
CA VAL A 123 -13.69 8.70 -9.28
C VAL A 123 -14.39 9.09 -10.58
N PHE A 124 -13.79 8.73 -11.71
CA PHE A 124 -14.38 8.84 -13.03
C PHE A 124 -14.61 7.45 -13.61
N THR A 125 -15.62 7.35 -14.46
CA THR A 125 -15.89 6.17 -15.26
C THR A 125 -15.50 6.43 -16.70
N ALA A 126 -14.98 5.41 -17.37
CA ALA A 126 -14.81 5.40 -18.82
C ALA A 126 -15.40 4.11 -19.40
N VAL A 127 -15.82 4.17 -20.65
CA VAL A 127 -16.25 2.99 -21.41
C VAL A 127 -15.17 2.68 -22.43
N VAL A 128 -14.66 1.46 -22.37
CA VAL A 128 -13.64 0.94 -23.29
C VAL A 128 -14.20 -0.24 -24.07
N PHE A 129 -13.69 -0.43 -25.27
CA PHE A 129 -14.04 -1.51 -26.18
C PHE A 129 -12.78 -2.34 -26.41
N ASN A 130 -12.96 -3.65 -26.47
CA ASN A 130 -11.90 -4.58 -26.80
C ASN A 130 -11.55 -4.44 -28.29
N ALA A 131 -10.30 -4.68 -28.68
CA ALA A 131 -9.89 -4.65 -30.09
C ALA A 131 -10.70 -5.62 -30.96
N GLN A 132 -11.15 -6.76 -30.43
CA GLN A 132 -12.06 -7.68 -31.14
C GLN A 132 -13.45 -7.10 -31.44
N GLN A 133 -13.80 -5.94 -30.89
CA GLN A 133 -15.04 -5.21 -31.17
C GLN A 133 -14.84 -4.05 -32.16
N ILE A 134 -13.61 -3.84 -32.64
CA ILE A 134 -13.22 -2.68 -33.44
C ILE A 134 -12.67 -3.17 -34.78
N ASP A 135 -13.24 -2.66 -35.87
CA ASP A 135 -12.75 -2.90 -37.22
C ASP A 135 -11.68 -1.86 -37.60
N GLY A 136 -10.68 -2.28 -38.38
CA GLY A 136 -9.62 -1.38 -38.86
C GLY A 136 -8.42 -1.22 -37.91
N LEU A 137 -8.34 -2.00 -36.82
CA LEU A 137 -7.12 -2.10 -36.01
C LEU A 137 -6.11 -3.07 -36.63
N PRO A 138 -4.80 -2.81 -36.50
CA PRO A 138 -3.78 -3.76 -36.95
C PRO A 138 -3.87 -5.09 -36.19
N PRO A 139 -3.50 -6.22 -36.81
CA PRO A 139 -3.39 -7.51 -36.14
C PRO A 139 -2.52 -7.42 -34.88
N MET A 140 -2.86 -8.19 -33.86
CA MET A 140 -2.04 -8.26 -32.66
C MET A 140 -0.73 -8.98 -32.97
N GLU A 141 0.40 -8.34 -32.67
CA GLU A 141 1.69 -9.01 -32.72
C GLU A 141 1.84 -9.96 -31.53
N ALA A 142 2.31 -11.18 -31.81
CA ALA A 142 2.71 -12.12 -30.78
C ALA A 142 3.93 -11.58 -30.03
N LYS A 143 3.99 -11.79 -28.71
CA LYS A 143 5.07 -11.30 -27.84
C LYS A 143 5.87 -12.56 -27.65
N PRO A 144 7.07 -12.65 -28.25
CA PRO A 144 7.92 -13.80 -28.01
C PRO A 144 8.23 -13.83 -26.52
N ILE A 145 8.08 -15.00 -25.92
CA ILE A 145 8.43 -15.21 -24.52
C ILE A 145 9.96 -15.24 -24.44
N GLY A 146 10.54 -14.58 -23.44
CA GLY A 146 11.99 -14.60 -23.24
C GLY A 146 12.53 -16.02 -23.03
N PRO A 147 13.82 -16.30 -23.28
CA PRO A 147 14.42 -17.60 -22.99
C PRO A 147 14.24 -18.02 -21.52
N GLU A 148 13.85 -19.28 -21.29
CA GLU A 148 13.58 -19.80 -19.94
C GLU A 148 14.69 -19.48 -18.91
N PRO A 149 15.99 -19.67 -19.21
CA PRO A 149 17.05 -19.34 -18.26
C PRO A 149 17.08 -17.86 -17.84
N GLU A 150 16.74 -16.95 -18.76
CA GLU A 150 16.72 -15.51 -18.48
C GLU A 150 15.55 -15.15 -17.58
N ARG A 151 14.38 -15.73 -17.82
CA ARG A 151 13.18 -15.52 -16.98
C ARG A 151 13.39 -16.02 -15.56
N HIS A 152 13.99 -17.21 -15.41
CA HIS A 152 14.34 -17.78 -14.11
C HIS A 152 15.41 -16.96 -13.39
N ALA A 153 16.41 -16.46 -14.11
CA ALA A 153 17.43 -15.60 -13.53
C ALA A 153 16.85 -14.30 -12.96
N ARG A 154 15.82 -13.73 -13.61
CA ARG A 154 15.09 -12.57 -13.09
C ARG A 154 14.33 -12.92 -11.80
N ALA A 155 13.62 -14.05 -11.79
CA ALA A 155 12.91 -14.54 -10.60
C ALA A 155 13.84 -14.80 -9.42
N GLU A 156 14.95 -15.50 -9.66
CA GLU A 156 15.97 -15.82 -8.66
C GLU A 156 16.61 -14.53 -8.12
N ALA A 157 16.87 -13.54 -8.98
CA ALA A 157 17.39 -12.24 -8.55
C ALA A 157 16.42 -11.51 -7.62
N ILE A 158 15.11 -11.53 -7.92
CA ILE A 158 14.09 -10.95 -7.04
C ILE A 158 14.07 -11.65 -5.69
N LEU A 159 14.06 -12.98 -5.67
CA LEU A 159 14.09 -13.77 -4.42
C LEU A 159 15.32 -13.43 -3.59
N SER A 160 16.51 -13.40 -4.22
CA SER A 160 17.77 -13.03 -3.55
C SER A 160 17.75 -11.60 -3.01
N ASN A 161 17.38 -10.63 -3.84
CA ASN A 161 17.43 -9.21 -3.49
C ASN A 161 16.36 -8.81 -2.47
N SER A 162 15.27 -9.57 -2.38
CA SER A 162 14.25 -9.35 -1.36
C SER A 162 14.79 -9.49 0.07
N GLY A 163 15.89 -10.24 0.26
CA GLY A 163 16.41 -10.57 1.59
C GLY A 163 15.49 -11.51 2.38
N ALA A 164 14.47 -12.10 1.75
CA ALA A 164 13.60 -13.07 2.41
C ALA A 164 14.40 -14.31 2.84
N LYS A 165 14.17 -14.76 4.08
CA LYS A 165 14.78 -16.00 4.59
C LYS A 165 14.04 -17.19 3.99
N ILE A 166 14.56 -17.75 2.90
CA ILE A 166 13.97 -18.89 2.20
C ILE A 166 14.68 -20.18 2.63
N ALA A 167 13.93 -21.13 3.19
CA ALA A 167 14.43 -22.45 3.55
C ALA A 167 13.77 -23.52 2.68
N HIS A 168 14.57 -24.46 2.19
CA HIS A 168 14.09 -25.62 1.44
C HIS A 168 14.03 -26.84 2.35
N VAL A 169 12.86 -27.47 2.47
CA VAL A 169 12.63 -28.65 3.32
C VAL A 169 11.99 -29.74 2.47
N GLU A 170 12.43 -30.99 2.64
CA GLU A 170 11.79 -32.14 1.99
C GLU A 170 10.34 -32.26 2.45
N GLY A 171 9.38 -32.16 1.52
CA GLY A 171 7.95 -32.19 1.83
C GLY A 171 7.09 -31.67 0.68
N ASP A 172 5.80 -31.47 0.92
CA ASP A 172 4.81 -31.06 -0.09
C ASP A 172 4.18 -29.67 0.20
N ARG A 173 4.67 -28.95 1.22
CA ARG A 173 4.12 -27.68 1.69
C ARG A 173 5.05 -26.50 1.43
N ALA A 174 4.49 -25.45 0.80
CA ALA A 174 5.07 -24.11 0.76
C ALA A 174 4.25 -23.17 1.67
N PHE A 175 4.92 -22.28 2.41
CA PHE A 175 4.25 -21.26 3.22
C PHE A 175 5.21 -20.16 3.68
N TYR A 176 4.67 -18.95 3.85
CA TYR A 176 5.28 -17.87 4.61
C TYR A 176 4.86 -17.91 6.10
N ARG A 177 5.82 -17.76 7.00
CA ARG A 177 5.59 -17.71 8.47
C ARG A 177 5.83 -16.29 9.01
N PRO A 178 4.77 -15.54 9.38
CA PRO A 178 4.92 -14.17 9.87
C PRO A 178 5.76 -14.04 11.16
N SER A 179 5.64 -14.98 12.09
CA SER A 179 6.31 -14.90 13.41
C SER A 179 7.83 -14.96 13.36
N THR A 180 8.38 -15.63 12.34
CA THR A 180 9.83 -15.79 12.14
C THR A 180 10.34 -14.99 10.94
N ASP A 181 9.43 -14.32 10.23
CA ASP A 181 9.70 -13.61 8.98
C ASP A 181 10.51 -14.48 7.99
N SER A 182 10.00 -15.68 7.68
CA SER A 182 10.68 -16.67 6.83
C SER A 182 9.72 -17.42 5.91
N ILE A 183 10.20 -17.79 4.73
CA ILE A 183 9.50 -18.58 3.72
C ILE A 183 10.05 -20.01 3.76
N THR A 184 9.17 -21.00 3.76
CA THR A 184 9.52 -22.42 3.61
C THR A 184 9.00 -22.91 2.27
N LEU A 185 9.85 -23.57 1.49
CA LEU A 185 9.51 -24.19 0.20
C LEU A 185 9.91 -25.68 0.22
N PRO A 186 9.22 -26.54 -0.55
CA PRO A 186 9.70 -27.88 -0.88
C PRO A 186 11.09 -27.84 -1.53
N ALA A 187 11.83 -28.94 -1.50
CA ALA A 187 13.11 -29.01 -2.19
C ALA A 187 12.91 -28.81 -3.71
N ARG A 188 13.81 -28.06 -4.36
CA ARG A 188 13.66 -27.65 -5.77
C ARG A 188 13.40 -28.82 -6.73
N HIS A 189 13.97 -29.99 -6.45
CA HIS A 189 13.83 -31.19 -7.28
C HIS A 189 12.44 -31.88 -7.15
N GLN A 190 11.64 -31.50 -6.15
CA GLN A 190 10.28 -32.01 -5.95
C GLN A 190 9.23 -31.30 -6.81
N PHE A 191 9.59 -30.16 -7.40
CA PHE A 191 8.73 -29.44 -8.33
C PHE A 191 8.79 -30.07 -9.73
N GLY A 192 7.64 -30.15 -10.40
CA GLY A 192 7.54 -30.70 -11.75
C GLY A 192 8.24 -29.84 -12.83
N SER A 193 8.50 -28.57 -12.53
CA SER A 193 9.28 -27.67 -13.38
C SER A 193 9.88 -26.52 -12.55
N ALA A 194 10.90 -25.85 -13.11
CA ALA A 194 11.45 -24.64 -12.51
C ALA A 194 10.43 -23.48 -12.51
N ASP A 195 9.57 -23.39 -13.53
CA ASP A 195 8.46 -22.43 -13.56
C ASP A 195 7.52 -22.62 -12.35
N ALA A 196 7.16 -23.86 -12.03
CA ALA A 196 6.32 -24.18 -10.88
C ALA A 196 6.99 -23.78 -9.56
N TYR A 197 8.31 -24.04 -9.43
CA TYR A 197 9.08 -23.59 -8.27
C TYR A 197 9.01 -22.07 -8.09
N TYR A 198 9.30 -21.29 -9.14
CA TYR A 198 9.31 -19.83 -9.04
C TYR A 198 7.90 -19.26 -8.85
N ALA A 199 6.87 -19.84 -9.46
CA ALA A 199 5.49 -19.44 -9.24
C ALA A 199 5.10 -19.58 -7.76
N THR A 200 5.39 -20.74 -7.14
CA THR A 200 5.17 -20.95 -5.71
C THR A 200 6.01 -20.02 -4.84
N ALA A 201 7.29 -19.83 -5.17
CA ALA A 201 8.17 -18.94 -4.40
C ALA A 201 7.69 -17.47 -4.44
N LEU A 202 7.19 -16.99 -5.58
CA LEU A 202 6.66 -15.63 -5.75
C LEU A 202 5.31 -15.44 -5.05
N HIS A 203 4.47 -16.48 -5.00
CA HIS A 203 3.25 -16.48 -4.18
C HIS A 203 3.60 -16.28 -2.70
N GLU A 204 4.52 -17.08 -2.15
CA GLU A 204 4.97 -16.93 -0.76
C GLU A 204 5.68 -15.61 -0.50
N LEU A 205 6.43 -15.11 -1.47
CA LEU A 205 7.03 -13.78 -1.39
C LEU A 205 5.93 -12.69 -1.34
N GLY A 206 4.81 -12.90 -2.03
CA GLY A 206 3.61 -12.08 -1.94
C GLY A 206 3.12 -11.94 -0.51
N HIS A 207 2.93 -13.06 0.20
CA HIS A 207 2.61 -13.07 1.63
C HIS A 207 3.68 -12.42 2.49
N TRP A 208 4.96 -12.72 2.21
CA TRP A 208 6.09 -12.13 2.91
C TRP A 208 6.02 -10.61 2.89
N THR A 209 5.67 -9.96 1.77
CA THR A 209 5.53 -8.48 1.74
C THR A 209 4.53 -7.91 2.74
N GLY A 210 3.61 -8.71 3.28
CA GLY A 210 2.57 -8.29 4.22
C GLY A 210 3.05 -7.98 5.64
N HIS A 211 4.27 -8.35 6.02
CA HIS A 211 4.80 -8.10 7.36
C HIS A 211 4.80 -6.62 7.78
N GLU A 212 4.77 -6.37 9.09
CA GLU A 212 4.67 -5.03 9.69
C GLU A 212 5.79 -4.06 9.28
N SER A 213 6.98 -4.58 8.97
CA SER A 213 8.12 -3.81 8.50
C SER A 213 8.09 -3.44 7.01
N ARG A 214 7.10 -3.95 6.25
CA ARG A 214 7.00 -3.83 4.79
C ARG A 214 5.70 -3.16 4.37
N LEU A 215 4.76 -3.90 3.77
CA LEU A 215 3.46 -3.35 3.36
C LEU A 215 2.41 -3.37 4.48
N ASN A 216 2.75 -3.94 5.65
CA ASN A 216 1.96 -3.91 6.88
C ASN A 216 0.47 -4.26 6.66
N ARG A 217 0.24 -5.44 6.08
CA ARG A 217 -1.08 -6.04 5.91
C ARG A 217 -1.39 -6.94 7.10
N ASP A 218 -2.67 -7.16 7.38
CA ASP A 218 -3.07 -8.00 8.51
C ASP A 218 -2.88 -9.48 8.18
N LEU A 219 -1.82 -10.07 8.73
CA LEU A 219 -1.47 -11.49 8.62
C LEU A 219 -1.78 -12.26 9.91
N SER A 220 -2.48 -11.64 10.88
CA SER A 220 -2.72 -12.22 12.22
C SER A 220 -3.85 -13.26 12.24
N HIS A 221 -4.51 -13.45 11.11
CA HIS A 221 -5.69 -14.28 10.99
C HIS A 221 -5.33 -15.77 10.87
N PRO A 222 -6.04 -16.67 11.59
CA PRO A 222 -5.75 -18.09 11.53
C PRO A 222 -6.08 -18.66 10.14
N PHE A 223 -5.29 -19.64 9.70
CA PHE A 223 -5.53 -20.43 8.49
C PHE A 223 -7.00 -20.85 8.35
N GLY A 224 -7.57 -20.69 7.16
CA GLY A 224 -8.98 -21.01 6.85
C GLY A 224 -10.01 -19.98 7.31
N SER A 225 -9.64 -18.94 8.08
CA SER A 225 -10.55 -17.85 8.43
C SER A 225 -10.84 -16.90 7.26
N GLU A 226 -11.89 -16.08 7.37
CA GLU A 226 -12.18 -15.05 6.37
C GLU A 226 -11.06 -14.01 6.24
N GLY A 227 -10.43 -13.63 7.35
CA GLY A 227 -9.29 -12.72 7.35
C GLY A 227 -8.09 -13.31 6.61
N TYR A 228 -7.84 -14.63 6.79
CA TYR A 228 -6.83 -15.35 6.03
C TYR A 228 -7.18 -15.44 4.54
N ALA A 229 -8.45 -15.76 4.22
CA ALA A 229 -8.93 -15.80 2.84
C ALA A 229 -8.81 -14.45 2.13
N ARG A 230 -8.95 -13.33 2.83
CA ARG A 230 -8.70 -11.98 2.29
C ARG A 230 -7.23 -11.80 1.89
N GLU A 231 -6.29 -12.29 2.68
CA GLU A 231 -4.86 -12.23 2.33
C GLU A 231 -4.50 -13.21 1.21
N GLU A 232 -5.01 -14.44 1.23
CA GLU A 232 -4.88 -15.40 0.12
C GLU A 232 -5.37 -14.80 -1.20
N LEU A 233 -6.52 -14.12 -1.19
CA LEU A 233 -7.04 -13.44 -2.39
C LEU A 233 -6.07 -12.37 -2.91
N ARG A 234 -5.36 -11.65 -2.03
CA ARG A 234 -4.36 -10.65 -2.41
C ARG A 234 -3.11 -11.30 -2.99
N ALA A 235 -2.61 -12.33 -2.33
CA ALA A 235 -1.41 -13.06 -2.76
C ALA A 235 -1.64 -13.78 -4.09
N GLU A 236 -2.80 -14.40 -4.30
CA GLU A 236 -3.17 -15.07 -5.54
C GLU A 236 -3.26 -14.11 -6.73
N ILE A 237 -3.94 -12.97 -6.55
CA ILE A 237 -4.01 -11.93 -7.59
C ILE A 237 -2.61 -11.37 -7.87
N ALA A 238 -1.77 -11.19 -6.84
CA ALA A 238 -0.41 -10.71 -7.01
C ALA A 238 0.48 -11.73 -7.73
N SER A 239 0.36 -13.01 -7.39
CA SER A 239 1.08 -14.13 -8.02
C SER A 239 0.77 -14.19 -9.51
N LEU A 240 -0.51 -14.09 -9.89
CA LEU A 240 -0.94 -14.00 -11.29
C LEU A 240 -0.25 -12.85 -12.04
N MET A 241 -0.19 -11.66 -11.42
CA MET A 241 0.43 -10.47 -12.02
C MET A 241 1.95 -10.59 -12.13
N LEU A 242 2.61 -11.16 -11.12
CA LEU A 242 4.06 -11.38 -11.10
C LEU A 242 4.46 -12.46 -12.12
N GLY A 243 3.70 -13.55 -12.18
CA GLY A 243 3.90 -14.66 -13.11
C GLY A 243 3.81 -14.22 -14.57
N GLU A 244 2.91 -13.29 -14.90
CA GLU A 244 2.82 -12.71 -16.25
C GLU A 244 4.01 -11.81 -16.57
N ARG A 245 4.39 -10.90 -15.66
CA ARG A 245 5.49 -9.94 -15.87
C ARG A 245 6.87 -10.57 -15.96
N LEU A 246 7.07 -11.65 -15.21
CA LEU A 246 8.29 -12.44 -15.23
C LEU A 246 8.22 -13.58 -16.25
N GLU A 247 7.07 -13.77 -16.90
CA GLU A 247 6.84 -14.79 -17.91
C GLU A 247 7.10 -16.22 -17.38
N ILE A 248 6.71 -16.46 -16.13
CA ILE A 248 6.85 -17.75 -15.41
C ILE A 248 5.54 -18.55 -15.47
N GLY A 249 4.41 -17.87 -15.73
CA GLY A 249 3.09 -18.46 -15.65
C GLY A 249 2.51 -18.41 -14.23
N HIS A 250 1.37 -19.07 -14.04
CA HIS A 250 0.64 -19.11 -12.77
C HIS A 250 0.06 -20.50 -12.58
N ASP A 251 0.23 -21.10 -11.41
CA ASP A 251 -0.35 -22.39 -11.06
C ASP A 251 -1.07 -22.28 -9.70
N PRO A 252 -2.41 -22.38 -9.66
CA PRO A 252 -3.19 -22.22 -8.44
C PRO A 252 -3.30 -23.51 -7.61
N GLY A 253 -2.51 -24.55 -7.90
CA GLY A 253 -2.68 -25.96 -7.50
C GLY A 253 -2.93 -26.31 -6.02
N GLN A 254 -2.93 -25.35 -5.08
CA GLN A 254 -3.27 -25.57 -3.66
C GLN A 254 -4.38 -24.64 -3.12
N HIS A 255 -4.96 -23.74 -3.93
CA HIS A 255 -5.81 -22.64 -3.44
C HIS A 255 -7.33 -22.83 -3.68
N ALA A 256 -7.75 -23.98 -4.23
CA ALA A 256 -9.18 -24.30 -4.42
C ALA A 256 -9.98 -24.34 -3.11
N ALA A 257 -9.31 -24.61 -1.97
CA ALA A 257 -9.91 -24.66 -0.64
C ALA A 257 -10.48 -23.30 -0.18
N TYR A 258 -9.98 -22.17 -0.71
CA TYR A 258 -10.37 -20.83 -0.27
C TYR A 258 -11.51 -20.21 -1.08
N VAL A 259 -11.90 -20.85 -2.19
CA VAL A 259 -12.89 -20.32 -3.15
C VAL A 259 -14.22 -20.02 -2.47
N ALA A 260 -14.69 -20.92 -1.60
CA ALA A 260 -15.91 -20.71 -0.83
C ALA A 260 -15.80 -19.49 0.11
N SER A 261 -14.65 -19.32 0.76
CA SER A 261 -14.39 -18.17 1.64
C SER A 261 -14.25 -16.87 0.86
N TRP A 262 -13.65 -16.88 -0.33
CA TRP A 262 -13.60 -15.70 -1.22
C TRP A 262 -14.99 -15.30 -1.70
N ILE A 263 -15.81 -16.26 -2.13
CA ILE A 263 -17.19 -16.00 -2.53
C ILE A 263 -17.95 -15.32 -1.38
N LYS A 264 -17.88 -15.89 -0.17
CA LYS A 264 -18.53 -15.33 1.01
C LYS A 264 -18.05 -13.90 1.30
N VAL A 265 -16.73 -13.69 1.30
CA VAL A 265 -16.11 -12.37 1.53
C VAL A 265 -16.60 -11.32 0.54
N LEU A 266 -16.80 -11.69 -0.73
CA LEU A 266 -17.29 -10.81 -1.78
C LEU A 266 -18.81 -10.60 -1.76
N GLU A 267 -19.57 -11.59 -1.28
CA GLU A 267 -21.01 -11.47 -1.02
C GLU A 267 -21.29 -10.50 0.14
N ASP A 268 -20.49 -10.60 1.21
CA ASP A 268 -20.61 -9.76 2.41
C ASP A 268 -20.11 -8.33 2.15
N ASP A 269 -18.99 -8.16 1.43
CA ASP A 269 -18.49 -6.85 1.00
C ASP A 269 -17.99 -6.86 -0.46
N PRO A 270 -18.85 -6.46 -1.42
CA PRO A 270 -18.48 -6.32 -2.83
C PRO A 270 -17.30 -5.38 -3.10
N ARG A 271 -16.94 -4.50 -2.17
CA ARG A 271 -15.79 -3.59 -2.32
C ARG A 271 -14.47 -4.26 -1.97
N GLU A 272 -14.49 -5.43 -1.34
CA GLU A 272 -13.28 -6.14 -0.94
C GLU A 272 -12.39 -6.46 -2.14
N ILE A 273 -12.96 -6.85 -3.29
CA ILE A 273 -12.17 -7.13 -4.48
C ILE A 273 -11.34 -5.91 -4.93
N PHE A 274 -11.89 -4.70 -4.82
CA PHE A 274 -11.17 -3.49 -5.19
C PHE A 274 -10.00 -3.21 -4.24
N ARG A 275 -10.15 -3.55 -2.95
CA ARG A 275 -9.07 -3.48 -1.97
C ARG A 275 -8.02 -4.55 -2.24
N ALA A 276 -8.44 -5.79 -2.47
CA ALA A 276 -7.55 -6.90 -2.78
C ALA A 276 -6.72 -6.64 -4.04
N ALA A 277 -7.36 -6.18 -5.13
CA ALA A 277 -6.67 -5.84 -6.38
C ALA A 277 -5.73 -4.62 -6.23
N ALA A 278 -6.09 -3.64 -5.38
CA ALA A 278 -5.21 -2.51 -5.10
C ALA A 278 -3.99 -2.92 -4.26
N ASP A 279 -4.16 -3.83 -3.30
CA ASP A 279 -3.06 -4.36 -2.51
C ASP A 279 -2.17 -5.29 -3.35
N ALA A 280 -2.74 -6.13 -4.21
CA ALA A 280 -1.99 -6.94 -5.16
C ALA A 280 -1.10 -6.10 -6.11
N GLU A 281 -1.59 -4.96 -6.58
CA GLU A 281 -0.78 -4.02 -7.38
C GLU A 281 0.40 -3.43 -6.56
N LYS A 282 0.20 -3.18 -5.26
CA LYS A 282 1.30 -2.73 -4.37
C LYS A 282 2.32 -3.85 -4.15
N ILE A 283 1.87 -5.09 -3.95
CA ILE A 283 2.74 -6.27 -3.82
C ILE A 283 3.59 -6.38 -5.09
N ASN A 284 2.95 -6.40 -6.25
CA ASN A 284 3.63 -6.49 -7.55
C ASN A 284 4.66 -5.35 -7.72
N SER A 285 4.28 -4.11 -7.44
CA SER A 285 5.19 -2.96 -7.53
C SER A 285 6.38 -3.05 -6.57
N TYR A 286 6.15 -3.56 -5.35
CA TYR A 286 7.18 -3.71 -4.33
C TYR A 286 8.15 -4.84 -4.68
N VAL A 287 7.64 -6.01 -5.08
CA VAL A 287 8.45 -7.17 -5.46
C VAL A 287 9.28 -6.87 -6.71
N MET A 288 8.68 -6.25 -7.73
CA MET A 288 9.41 -5.87 -8.96
C MET A 288 10.48 -4.79 -8.70
N ALA A 289 10.42 -4.04 -7.58
CA ALA A 289 11.45 -3.07 -7.24
C ALA A 289 12.80 -3.72 -6.88
N PHE A 290 12.79 -4.97 -6.39
CA PHE A 290 14.02 -5.72 -6.11
C PHE A 290 14.81 -6.08 -7.38
N GLU A 291 14.16 -6.08 -8.55
CA GLU A 291 14.85 -6.19 -9.83
C GLU A 291 15.67 -4.92 -10.16
N LEU A 292 15.18 -3.74 -9.76
CA LEU A 292 15.79 -2.43 -10.03
C LEU A 292 16.96 -2.09 -9.10
N GLU A 293 16.99 -2.62 -7.87
CA GLU A 293 18.10 -2.41 -6.93
C GLU A 293 19.41 -3.00 -7.45
N ARG A 294 19.38 -4.14 -8.15
CA ARG A 294 20.57 -4.71 -8.82
C ARG A 294 21.14 -3.79 -9.90
N ALA A 295 20.28 -3.12 -10.67
CA ALA A 295 20.71 -2.17 -11.70
C ALA A 295 21.38 -0.93 -11.09
N ARG A 296 20.88 -0.47 -9.93
CA ARG A 296 21.46 0.67 -9.20
C ARG A 296 22.71 0.31 -8.41
N GLU A 297 22.75 -0.83 -7.76
CA GLU A 297 23.91 -1.31 -7.00
C GLU A 297 25.06 -1.71 -7.93
N GLN A 298 24.78 -2.28 -9.10
CA GLN A 298 25.80 -2.49 -10.13
C GLN A 298 26.30 -1.16 -10.72
N GLN A 299 25.45 -0.13 -10.85
CA GLN A 299 25.91 1.22 -11.23
C GLN A 299 26.74 1.90 -10.13
N GLN A 300 26.32 1.83 -8.86
CA GLN A 300 26.98 2.50 -7.73
C GLN A 300 28.27 1.81 -7.29
N SER A 301 28.35 0.48 -7.31
CA SER A 301 29.61 -0.24 -7.03
C SER A 301 30.68 0.02 -8.10
N THR A 302 30.28 0.21 -9.36
CA THR A 302 31.19 0.56 -10.47
C THR A 302 31.61 2.05 -10.46
N GLU A 303 30.87 2.92 -9.76
CA GLU A 303 31.23 4.32 -9.52
C GLU A 303 32.11 4.52 -8.28
N ALA A 304 31.94 3.70 -7.23
CA ALA A 304 32.62 3.89 -5.94
C ALA A 304 34.08 3.40 -5.90
N GLU A 305 34.50 2.51 -6.80
CA GLU A 305 35.89 2.01 -6.88
C GLU A 305 36.78 2.71 -7.93
N ALA A 306 36.28 3.72 -8.65
CA ALA A 306 37.08 4.42 -9.66
C ALA A 306 37.97 5.53 -9.04
N PRO A 307 39.29 5.55 -9.29
CA PRO A 307 40.11 6.71 -8.93
C PRO A 307 39.63 7.95 -9.68
N ALA A 308 39.68 9.11 -9.04
CA ALA A 308 39.18 10.38 -9.56
C ALA A 308 39.65 10.61 -11.00
N ALA A 309 38.71 10.69 -11.94
CA ALA A 309 39.01 10.79 -13.36
C ALA A 309 39.68 12.14 -13.66
N VAL A 310 40.86 12.11 -14.29
CA VAL A 310 41.49 13.29 -14.88
C VAL A 310 40.68 13.72 -16.11
N GLU A 311 40.30 15.00 -16.19
CA GLU A 311 39.47 15.53 -17.28
C GLU A 311 40.26 15.70 -18.60
N ILE A 312 39.58 15.57 -19.73
CA ILE A 312 40.16 15.87 -21.06
C ILE A 312 40.56 17.35 -21.10
N GLY A 313 41.81 17.63 -21.50
CA GLY A 313 42.42 18.96 -21.49
C GLY A 313 43.26 19.25 -20.24
N GLN A 314 43.22 18.40 -19.22
CA GLN A 314 44.01 18.56 -18.01
C GLN A 314 45.41 17.94 -18.18
N ARG A 315 46.44 18.64 -17.67
CA ARG A 315 47.82 18.14 -17.64
C ARG A 315 47.97 17.19 -16.46
N ALA A 316 48.42 15.97 -16.71
CA ALA A 316 48.57 14.93 -15.69
C ALA A 316 49.87 14.15 -15.88
N ARG A 317 50.42 13.70 -14.74
CA ARG A 317 51.64 12.91 -14.66
C ARG A 317 51.28 11.49 -14.25
N PHE A 318 51.71 10.52 -15.04
CA PHE A 318 51.46 9.10 -14.81
C PHE A 318 52.79 8.37 -14.62
N THR A 319 52.91 7.69 -13.49
CA THR A 319 54.12 6.95 -13.09
C THR A 319 53.82 5.45 -13.21
N PRO A 320 54.67 4.65 -13.87
CA PRO A 320 54.50 3.19 -13.90
C PRO A 320 54.60 2.58 -12.50
N ASN A 321 54.00 1.41 -12.29
CA ASN A 321 54.09 0.69 -11.01
C ASN A 321 55.49 0.08 -10.80
N GLU A 322 55.76 -0.41 -9.58
CA GLU A 322 57.10 -0.87 -9.17
C GLU A 322 57.67 -1.99 -10.06
N GLU A 323 56.85 -2.96 -10.50
CA GLU A 323 57.28 -4.03 -11.41
C GLU A 323 57.70 -3.52 -12.80
N ARG A 324 56.96 -2.55 -13.36
CA ARG A 324 57.30 -1.95 -14.67
C ARG A 324 58.43 -0.94 -14.57
N ALA A 325 58.59 -0.25 -13.43
CA ALA A 325 59.74 0.61 -13.17
C ALA A 325 61.04 -0.21 -13.15
N ALA A 326 61.02 -1.43 -12.60
CA ALA A 326 62.15 -2.35 -12.62
C ALA A 326 62.50 -2.89 -14.03
N GLN A 327 61.57 -2.81 -14.98
CA GLN A 327 61.76 -3.21 -16.39
C GLN A 327 62.07 -2.02 -17.33
N GLY A 328 62.37 -0.84 -16.77
CA GLY A 328 62.74 0.35 -17.55
C GLY A 328 61.57 1.25 -17.98
N GLY A 329 60.38 1.10 -17.38
CA GLY A 329 59.23 1.96 -17.63
C GLY A 329 59.47 3.42 -17.24
N MET A 330 59.08 4.37 -18.10
CA MET A 330 59.29 5.80 -17.91
C MET A 330 58.02 6.50 -17.41
N THR A 331 58.17 7.56 -16.61
CA THR A 331 57.07 8.45 -16.21
C THR A 331 56.69 9.36 -17.37
N ILE A 332 55.40 9.51 -17.66
CA ILE A 332 54.90 10.38 -18.72
C ILE A 332 54.08 11.52 -18.14
N GLU A 333 54.36 12.73 -18.61
CA GLU A 333 53.60 13.94 -18.26
C GLU A 333 53.12 14.62 -19.56
N GLY A 334 51.82 14.86 -19.65
CA GLY A 334 51.24 15.49 -20.83
C GLY A 334 49.78 15.86 -20.63
N VAL A 335 49.14 16.33 -21.68
CA VAL A 335 47.73 16.73 -21.68
C VAL A 335 46.86 15.53 -22.06
N VAL A 336 45.81 15.26 -21.29
CA VAL A 336 44.84 14.22 -21.62
C VAL A 336 44.01 14.68 -22.82
N VAL A 337 44.09 13.98 -23.95
CA VAL A 337 43.37 14.32 -25.19
C VAL A 337 42.16 13.41 -25.45
N ASP A 338 42.13 12.25 -24.81
CA ASP A 338 40.98 11.33 -24.81
C ASP A 338 40.99 10.50 -23.53
N ALA A 339 39.80 10.12 -23.05
CA ALA A 339 39.62 9.28 -21.87
C ALA A 339 38.45 8.32 -22.11
N ALA A 340 38.69 7.02 -22.01
CA ALA A 340 37.65 6.01 -22.20
C ALA A 340 37.69 4.97 -21.08
N ARG A 341 36.52 4.61 -20.54
CA ARG A 341 36.39 3.45 -19.64
C ARG A 341 36.45 2.17 -20.46
N THR A 342 37.26 1.22 -20.04
CA THR A 342 37.31 -0.12 -20.62
C THR A 342 36.24 -1.00 -20.00
N GLN A 343 35.90 -2.11 -20.67
CA GLN A 343 34.90 -3.09 -20.18
C GLN A 343 35.25 -3.71 -18.81
N ALA A 344 36.51 -3.61 -18.36
CA ALA A 344 36.96 -4.07 -17.04
C ALA A 344 36.85 -2.98 -15.94
N GLY A 345 36.20 -1.84 -16.23
CA GLY A 345 36.03 -0.74 -15.28
C GLY A 345 37.21 0.24 -15.18
N ASN A 346 38.30 -0.01 -15.92
CA ASN A 346 39.52 0.81 -15.88
C ASN A 346 39.41 2.04 -16.78
N ILE A 347 40.07 3.15 -16.42
CA ILE A 347 40.16 4.33 -17.30
C ILE A 347 41.45 4.27 -18.11
N ARG A 348 41.29 4.37 -19.43
CA ARG A 348 42.35 4.49 -20.43
C ARG A 348 42.47 5.95 -20.84
N TYR A 349 43.61 6.57 -20.60
CA TYR A 349 43.92 7.93 -21.04
C TYR A 349 44.77 7.92 -22.29
N ARG A 350 44.44 8.77 -23.25
CA ARG A 350 45.32 9.15 -24.36
C ARG A 350 45.99 10.47 -23.99
N ILE A 351 47.31 10.49 -23.99
CA ILE A 351 48.11 11.63 -23.52
C ILE A 351 48.94 12.14 -24.67
N ARG A 352 48.95 13.47 -24.83
CA ARG A 352 49.83 14.15 -25.77
C ARG A 352 50.89 14.95 -25.02
N THR A 353 52.14 14.76 -25.38
CA THR A 353 53.30 15.39 -24.73
C THR A 353 53.75 16.60 -25.56
N ASP A 354 53.06 17.74 -25.41
CA ASP A 354 53.27 18.90 -26.29
C ASP A 354 54.47 19.79 -25.91
N GLU A 355 55.18 19.53 -24.81
CA GLU A 355 56.27 20.41 -24.32
C GLU A 355 57.51 19.69 -23.75
N ILE A 356 57.60 18.37 -23.85
CA ILE A 356 58.71 17.60 -23.25
C ILE A 356 59.54 17.00 -24.38
N ALA A 357 60.62 17.69 -24.76
CA ALA A 357 61.51 17.30 -25.86
C ALA A 357 62.06 15.88 -25.69
N PRO A 358 62.12 15.11 -26.79
CA PRO A 358 63.43 14.70 -27.26
C PRO A 358 63.59 14.93 -28.78
N GLN A 359 64.71 15.57 -29.11
CA GLN A 359 65.41 15.78 -30.39
C GLN A 359 64.78 15.66 -31.80
N ASP A 360 63.58 15.13 -32.04
CA ASP A 360 63.02 15.01 -33.39
C ASP A 360 61.49 15.33 -33.43
N GLY A 361 61.17 16.61 -33.28
CA GLY A 361 60.19 17.35 -34.11
C GLY A 361 58.75 16.85 -34.38
N GLN A 362 58.18 15.89 -33.66
CA GLN A 362 56.76 15.50 -33.82
C GLN A 362 56.04 15.26 -32.47
N PRO A 363 54.78 15.68 -32.30
CA PRO A 363 53.99 15.38 -31.09
C PRO A 363 53.80 13.87 -30.97
N GLN A 364 54.15 13.31 -29.80
CA GLN A 364 53.94 11.88 -29.50
C GLN A 364 52.67 11.69 -28.69
N GLU A 365 51.88 10.68 -29.05
CA GLU A 365 50.68 10.28 -28.31
C GLU A 365 50.92 8.95 -27.59
N TRP A 366 50.40 8.86 -26.37
CA TRP A 366 50.62 7.73 -25.46
C TRP A 366 49.30 7.24 -24.90
N LEU A 367 49.23 5.96 -24.56
CA LEU A 367 48.09 5.29 -23.94
C LEU A 367 48.45 4.84 -22.53
N VAL A 368 47.65 5.25 -21.53
CA VAL A 368 47.91 4.97 -20.11
C VAL A 368 46.71 4.29 -19.47
N TYR A 369 46.96 3.18 -18.77
CA TYR A 369 45.94 2.40 -18.06
C TYR A 369 46.12 2.48 -16.55
N THR A 370 45.08 2.97 -15.86
CA THR A 370 45.13 3.39 -14.43
C THR A 370 45.35 2.27 -13.40
N ASN A 371 44.93 1.03 -13.66
CA ASN A 371 45.02 -0.06 -12.67
C ASN A 371 46.25 -0.99 -12.83
N HIS A 372 46.93 -1.00 -13.99
CA HIS A 372 48.11 -1.86 -14.21
C HIS A 372 49.38 -1.06 -14.54
N GLY A 373 49.31 0.27 -14.56
CA GLY A 373 50.47 1.13 -14.80
C GLY A 373 51.11 0.93 -16.18
N SER A 374 50.39 0.34 -17.15
CA SER A 374 50.89 0.14 -18.51
C SER A 374 50.80 1.46 -19.29
N ILE A 375 51.92 1.78 -19.94
CA ILE A 375 52.13 2.97 -20.74
C ILE A 375 52.63 2.50 -22.10
N GLU A 376 51.88 2.82 -23.17
CA GLU A 376 52.17 2.38 -24.53
C GLU A 376 52.26 3.58 -25.48
N GLN A 377 53.26 3.60 -26.36
CA GLN A 377 53.41 4.64 -27.38
C GLN A 377 52.52 4.32 -28.57
N LEU A 378 51.69 5.28 -29.01
CA LEU A 378 50.90 5.11 -30.22
C LEU A 378 51.79 5.41 -31.45
N PRO A 379 51.76 4.56 -32.49
CA PRO A 379 52.45 4.86 -33.75
C PRO A 379 51.84 6.12 -34.41
N ALA A 380 52.70 6.90 -35.06
CA ALA A 380 52.30 8.15 -35.73
C ALA A 380 51.20 7.92 -36.79
N ARG A 381 50.30 8.90 -36.95
CA ARG A 381 49.12 8.84 -37.84
C ARG A 381 49.47 8.35 -39.26
N GLY A 382 48.85 7.22 -39.63
CA GLY A 382 48.80 6.67 -40.99
C GLY A 382 48.58 5.17 -40.93
N VAL A 383 47.34 4.69 -40.93
CA VAL A 383 47.07 3.25 -41.09
C VAL A 383 47.32 2.92 -42.56
N GLU A 384 48.47 2.33 -42.88
CA GLU A 384 48.72 1.75 -44.20
C GLU A 384 47.67 0.67 -44.48
N ALA A 385 46.93 0.83 -45.59
CA ALA A 385 45.94 -0.12 -46.06
C ALA A 385 46.64 -1.43 -46.48
N GLY A 386 46.12 -2.57 -46.02
CA GLY A 386 46.63 -3.90 -46.36
C GLY A 386 47.33 -4.65 -45.21
N PRO A 387 47.75 -5.90 -45.46
CA PRO A 387 48.47 -6.73 -44.49
C PRO A 387 49.87 -6.15 -44.20
N THR A 388 50.31 -6.21 -42.95
CA THR A 388 51.74 -6.03 -42.64
C THR A 388 52.57 -7.10 -43.36
N PRO A 389 53.84 -6.85 -43.73
CA PRO A 389 54.68 -7.84 -44.41
C PRO A 389 54.71 -9.22 -43.72
N GLU A 390 54.71 -9.23 -42.38
CA GLU A 390 54.66 -10.43 -41.55
C GLU A 390 53.30 -11.16 -41.64
N ALA A 391 52.20 -10.41 -41.67
CA ALA A 391 50.86 -10.97 -41.80
C ALA A 391 50.62 -11.49 -43.23
N ALA A 392 51.15 -10.81 -44.24
CA ALA A 392 51.10 -11.26 -45.64
C ALA A 392 51.84 -12.60 -45.82
N ALA A 393 53.05 -12.71 -45.28
CA ALA A 393 53.83 -13.96 -45.33
C ALA A 393 53.10 -15.11 -44.61
N ALA A 394 52.51 -14.85 -43.44
CA ALA A 394 51.77 -15.86 -42.68
C ALA A 394 50.45 -16.28 -43.34
N LEU A 395 49.73 -15.34 -43.98
CA LEU A 395 48.52 -15.66 -44.75
C LEU A 395 48.85 -16.53 -45.98
N GLU A 396 49.93 -16.22 -46.70
CA GLU A 396 50.38 -17.04 -47.83
C GLU A 396 50.86 -18.44 -47.40
N GLU A 397 51.55 -18.54 -46.26
CA GLU A 397 51.96 -19.84 -45.71
C GLU A 397 50.77 -20.67 -45.26
N ALA A 398 49.79 -20.06 -44.58
CA ALA A 398 48.55 -20.71 -44.21
C ALA A 398 47.77 -21.19 -45.43
N HIS A 399 47.74 -20.40 -46.51
CA HIS A 399 47.10 -20.78 -47.77
C HIS A 399 47.79 -21.98 -48.44
N ARG A 400 49.13 -22.03 -48.45
CA ARG A 400 49.89 -23.18 -48.99
C ARG A 400 49.64 -24.48 -48.22
N ASN A 401 49.31 -24.38 -46.93
CA ASN A 401 49.10 -25.51 -46.03
C ASN A 401 47.61 -25.88 -45.84
N ALA A 402 46.68 -25.15 -46.48
CA ALA A 402 45.25 -25.36 -46.31
C ALA A 402 44.72 -26.56 -47.14
N VAL A 403 43.70 -27.25 -46.63
CA VAL A 403 42.94 -28.33 -47.31
C VAL A 403 41.55 -27.77 -47.72
N PRO A 404 40.87 -28.33 -48.74
CA PRO A 404 40.36 -27.64 -49.92
C PRO A 404 39.03 -26.87 -49.71
N THR A 405 38.65 -26.48 -48.49
CA THR A 405 37.38 -25.80 -48.23
C THR A 405 37.50 -24.28 -48.09
N TYR A 406 38.31 -23.74 -47.17
CA TYR A 406 38.57 -22.29 -47.07
C TYR A 406 39.90 -22.01 -46.36
N SER A 407 40.70 -21.06 -46.86
CA SER A 407 41.96 -20.64 -46.25
C SER A 407 41.86 -19.25 -45.61
N PRO A 408 42.71 -18.93 -44.61
CA PRO A 408 42.74 -17.59 -43.99
C PRO A 408 43.00 -16.45 -44.99
N LEU A 409 43.76 -16.73 -46.04
CA LEU A 409 44.03 -15.78 -47.13
C LEU A 409 42.77 -15.48 -47.94
N GLU A 410 41.95 -16.49 -48.26
CA GLU A 410 40.69 -16.32 -48.99
C GLU A 410 39.67 -15.55 -48.14
N THR A 411 39.60 -15.84 -46.84
CA THR A 411 38.76 -15.10 -45.88
C THR A 411 39.19 -13.65 -45.76
N TRP A 412 40.51 -13.38 -45.70
CA TRP A 412 41.04 -12.02 -45.74
C TRP A 412 40.64 -11.29 -47.04
N GLN A 413 40.82 -11.93 -48.20
CA GLN A 413 40.46 -11.34 -49.49
C GLN A 413 38.96 -11.05 -49.60
N ASN A 414 38.11 -11.95 -49.09
CA ASN A 414 36.66 -11.77 -49.03
C ASN A 414 36.26 -10.58 -48.16
N LEU A 415 36.82 -10.47 -46.95
CA LEU A 415 36.56 -9.39 -46.01
C LEU A 415 37.12 -8.05 -46.51
N GLU A 416 38.28 -8.05 -47.17
CA GLU A 416 38.86 -6.85 -47.78
C GLU A 416 38.01 -6.36 -48.95
N ALA A 417 37.55 -7.26 -49.83
CA ALA A 417 36.66 -6.93 -50.93
C ALA A 417 35.32 -6.38 -50.40
N THR A 418 34.74 -7.03 -49.40
CA THR A 418 33.48 -6.59 -48.78
C THR A 418 33.64 -5.25 -48.06
N ALA A 419 34.75 -5.02 -47.34
CA ALA A 419 35.04 -3.72 -46.74
C ALA A 419 35.14 -2.62 -47.81
N ARG A 420 35.80 -2.90 -48.93
CA ARG A 420 35.92 -1.97 -50.06
C ARG A 420 34.56 -1.64 -50.68
N GLU A 421 33.69 -2.63 -50.84
CA GLU A 421 32.29 -2.42 -51.28
C GLU A 421 31.52 -1.50 -50.32
N LEU A 422 31.80 -1.61 -49.02
CA LEU A 422 31.11 -0.86 -47.96
C LEU A 422 31.71 0.52 -47.66
N GLY A 423 32.75 0.94 -48.38
CA GLY A 423 33.43 2.21 -48.15
C GLY A 423 34.32 2.22 -46.91
N LEU A 424 34.86 1.05 -46.54
CA LEU A 424 35.82 0.86 -45.45
C LEU A 424 37.20 0.51 -45.99
N VAL A 425 38.23 0.89 -45.24
CA VAL A 425 39.61 0.43 -45.42
C VAL A 425 39.89 -0.65 -44.38
N ALA A 426 40.21 -1.86 -44.83
CA ALA A 426 40.55 -2.99 -43.95
C ALA A 426 42.08 -3.11 -43.80
N ALA A 427 42.52 -3.46 -42.60
CA ALA A 427 43.91 -3.79 -42.30
C ALA A 427 43.97 -5.07 -41.46
N VAL A 428 44.79 -6.04 -41.87
CA VAL A 428 45.01 -7.29 -41.14
C VAL A 428 46.38 -7.32 -40.47
N ARG A 429 46.42 -7.84 -39.24
CA ARG A 429 47.63 -7.99 -38.43
C ARG A 429 47.68 -9.39 -37.82
N LEU A 430 48.89 -9.87 -37.55
CA LEU A 430 49.12 -11.13 -36.83
C LEU A 430 48.86 -10.91 -35.33
N ASN A 431 48.24 -11.89 -34.67
CA ASN A 431 48.01 -11.83 -33.23
C ASN A 431 49.27 -12.30 -32.46
N PRO A 432 49.92 -11.48 -31.61
CA PRO A 432 51.30 -11.73 -31.15
C PRO A 432 51.49 -12.64 -29.92
N ASP A 433 50.45 -13.29 -29.37
CA ASP A 433 50.55 -14.05 -28.11
C ASP A 433 50.39 -15.58 -28.31
N PRO A 434 51.48 -16.38 -28.20
CA PRO A 434 51.45 -17.82 -28.46
C PRO A 434 50.98 -18.71 -27.29
N ASP A 435 50.68 -18.18 -26.09
CA ASP A 435 50.50 -19.00 -24.86
C ASP A 435 49.09 -19.04 -24.23
N ALA A 436 48.02 -18.67 -24.95
CA ALA A 436 46.66 -18.62 -24.38
C ALA A 436 45.60 -19.47 -25.10
N ARG A 437 45.18 -20.58 -24.47
CA ARG A 437 43.90 -21.35 -24.57
C ARG A 437 43.16 -21.36 -25.93
N GLU A 438 43.11 -22.54 -26.56
CA GLU A 438 42.30 -23.14 -27.66
C GLU A 438 41.31 -22.36 -28.57
N TYR A 439 40.94 -21.09 -28.36
CA TYR A 439 39.93 -20.41 -29.20
C TYR A 439 40.18 -18.90 -29.40
N ARG A 440 41.40 -18.48 -29.76
CA ARG A 440 41.66 -17.10 -30.22
C ARG A 440 42.14 -17.06 -31.68
N ALA A 441 41.60 -16.10 -32.44
CA ALA A 441 41.88 -15.90 -33.85
C ALA A 441 43.37 -15.57 -34.12
N ASN A 442 43.89 -16.11 -35.21
CA ASN A 442 45.29 -16.00 -35.62
C ASN A 442 45.61 -14.68 -36.30
N PHE A 443 44.62 -14.12 -36.98
CA PHE A 443 44.69 -12.81 -37.63
C PHE A 443 43.58 -11.91 -37.12
N GLN A 444 43.90 -10.64 -36.93
CA GLN A 444 42.94 -9.61 -36.54
C GLN A 444 42.79 -8.61 -37.67
N VAL A 445 41.56 -8.42 -38.13
CA VAL A 445 41.18 -7.38 -39.09
C VAL A 445 40.55 -6.22 -38.33
N SER A 446 41.01 -5.01 -38.64
CA SER A 446 40.41 -3.74 -38.21
C SER A 446 39.94 -2.95 -39.42
N TYR A 447 38.85 -2.20 -39.27
CA TYR A 447 38.28 -1.41 -40.35
C TYR A 447 38.31 0.10 -40.01
N THR A 448 38.42 0.94 -41.03
CA THR A 448 38.46 2.41 -40.90
C THR A 448 37.57 3.01 -41.98
N HIS A 449 36.83 4.08 -41.67
CA HIS A 449 36.05 4.82 -42.67
C HIS A 449 36.99 5.53 -43.66
N GLN A 450 36.52 5.82 -44.88
CA GLN A 450 37.32 6.49 -45.91
C GLN A 450 37.86 7.88 -45.50
N ASP A 451 37.24 8.52 -44.52
CA ASP A 451 37.68 9.80 -43.93
C ASP A 451 38.82 9.65 -42.90
N GLY A 452 39.30 8.41 -42.68
CA GLY A 452 40.34 8.09 -41.71
C GLY A 452 39.85 7.91 -40.28
N THR A 453 38.54 7.95 -40.02
CA THR A 453 37.99 7.67 -38.69
C THR A 453 37.96 6.17 -38.41
N PRO A 454 38.47 5.69 -37.25
CA PRO A 454 38.40 4.27 -36.89
C PRO A 454 36.96 3.80 -36.86
N SER A 455 36.67 2.64 -37.44
CA SER A 455 35.39 2.01 -37.20
C SER A 455 35.44 1.23 -35.89
N GLY A 456 34.31 1.06 -35.23
CA GLY A 456 34.20 0.18 -34.07
C GLY A 456 34.33 -1.31 -34.42
N ILE A 457 34.50 -1.64 -35.69
CA ILE A 457 34.34 -3.00 -36.23
C ILE A 457 35.68 -3.73 -36.23
N THR A 458 35.66 -4.99 -35.81
CA THR A 458 36.83 -5.89 -35.84
C THR A 458 36.42 -7.30 -36.24
N THR A 459 37.27 -8.00 -37.00
CA THR A 459 37.02 -9.40 -37.39
C THR A 459 38.25 -10.25 -37.10
N GLY A 460 38.09 -11.32 -36.32
CA GLY A 460 39.14 -12.31 -36.10
C GLY A 460 39.04 -13.43 -37.15
N ILE A 461 40.17 -13.82 -37.76
CA ILE A 461 40.26 -14.95 -38.72
C ILE A 461 41.08 -16.08 -38.08
N PHE A 462 40.56 -17.30 -38.13
CA PHE A 462 41.20 -18.52 -37.62
C PHE A 462 41.99 -19.24 -38.72
N MET A 463 42.91 -20.15 -38.35
CA MET A 463 43.74 -20.91 -39.31
C MET A 463 42.94 -21.74 -40.32
N ASP A 464 41.71 -22.12 -39.98
CA ASP A 464 40.80 -22.90 -40.84
C ASP A 464 39.92 -22.02 -41.74
N GLY A 465 40.20 -20.72 -41.83
CA GLY A 465 39.46 -19.77 -42.66
C GLY A 465 38.16 -19.28 -42.02
N LYS A 466 37.77 -19.77 -40.85
CA LYS A 466 36.58 -19.26 -40.15
C LYS A 466 36.81 -17.85 -39.63
N ALA A 467 35.74 -17.08 -39.45
CA ALA A 467 35.83 -15.72 -38.95
C ALA A 467 34.74 -15.34 -37.95
N LEU A 468 35.09 -14.39 -37.08
CA LEU A 468 34.19 -13.84 -36.08
C LEU A 468 34.24 -12.31 -36.11
N THR A 469 33.13 -11.68 -36.46
CA THR A 469 33.01 -10.22 -36.58
C THR A 469 32.30 -9.63 -35.37
N GLY A 470 32.81 -8.50 -34.88
CA GLY A 470 32.24 -7.73 -33.79
C GLY A 470 32.29 -6.22 -34.02
N VAL A 471 31.45 -5.48 -33.30
CA VAL A 471 31.41 -4.01 -33.27
C VAL A 471 31.48 -3.53 -31.82
N ASN A 472 32.40 -2.63 -31.49
CA ASN A 472 32.63 -2.10 -30.14
C ASN A 472 32.84 -3.18 -29.06
N GLY A 473 33.39 -4.33 -29.44
CA GLY A 473 33.61 -5.48 -28.55
C GLY A 473 32.43 -6.46 -28.43
N GLU A 474 31.30 -6.19 -29.07
CA GLU A 474 30.15 -7.09 -29.12
C GLU A 474 30.13 -7.91 -30.42
N ARG A 475 29.80 -9.20 -30.32
CA ARG A 475 29.72 -10.08 -31.49
C ARG A 475 28.49 -9.75 -32.33
N VAL A 476 28.67 -9.74 -33.65
CA VAL A 476 27.54 -9.54 -34.58
C VAL A 476 26.68 -10.80 -34.68
N SER A 477 27.33 -11.96 -34.80
CA SER A 477 26.74 -13.28 -34.84
C SER A 477 27.16 -14.12 -33.61
N PRO A 478 26.26 -14.96 -33.07
CA PRO A 478 26.59 -15.88 -31.98
C PRO A 478 27.53 -17.03 -32.42
N PHE A 479 27.63 -17.31 -33.73
CA PHE A 479 28.44 -18.40 -34.27
C PHE A 479 29.66 -17.86 -35.03
N ILE A 480 30.72 -18.66 -35.10
CA ILE A 480 31.87 -18.38 -35.97
C ILE A 480 31.44 -18.70 -37.41
N THR A 481 31.57 -17.73 -38.31
CA THR A 481 31.20 -17.87 -39.72
C THR A 481 32.19 -18.76 -40.46
N GLU A 482 31.67 -19.72 -41.24
CA GLU A 482 32.47 -20.75 -41.90
C GLU A 482 32.57 -20.57 -43.42
N ASP A 483 31.77 -19.69 -44.00
CA ASP A 483 31.70 -19.41 -45.43
C ASP A 483 31.74 -17.90 -45.73
N HIS A 484 32.13 -17.56 -46.96
CA HIS A 484 32.30 -16.17 -47.37
C HIS A 484 31.00 -15.35 -47.36
N GLU A 485 29.84 -15.96 -47.63
CA GLU A 485 28.56 -15.25 -47.68
C GLU A 485 28.16 -14.80 -46.27
N SER A 486 28.25 -15.71 -45.29
CA SER A 486 28.00 -15.42 -43.87
C SER A 486 28.97 -14.38 -43.32
N GLN A 487 30.27 -14.46 -43.67
CA GLN A 487 31.28 -13.47 -43.28
C GLN A 487 30.95 -12.06 -43.79
N SER A 488 30.51 -11.95 -45.04
CA SER A 488 30.16 -10.68 -45.67
C SER A 488 28.85 -10.12 -45.13
N ILE A 489 27.88 -10.98 -44.79
CA ILE A 489 26.64 -10.59 -44.08
C ILE A 489 27.01 -10.01 -42.71
N ASP A 490 27.84 -10.69 -41.94
CA ASP A 490 28.25 -10.23 -40.62
C ASP A 490 28.96 -8.87 -40.66
N LEU A 491 29.86 -8.65 -41.63
CA LEU A 491 30.52 -7.35 -41.80
C LEU A 491 29.53 -6.23 -42.21
N ARG A 492 28.56 -6.54 -43.08
CA ARG A 492 27.49 -5.60 -43.45
C ARG A 492 26.60 -5.25 -42.25
N THR A 493 26.21 -6.25 -41.46
CA THR A 493 25.42 -6.06 -40.25
C THR A 493 26.20 -5.28 -39.18
N ALA A 494 27.51 -5.52 -39.05
CA ALA A 494 28.38 -4.74 -38.17
C ALA A 494 28.34 -3.25 -38.51
N LEU A 495 28.45 -2.91 -39.80
CA LEU A 495 28.43 -1.53 -40.28
C LEU A 495 27.04 -0.88 -40.13
N THR A 496 25.96 -1.64 -40.35
CA THR A 496 24.59 -1.15 -40.08
C THR A 496 24.42 -0.84 -38.60
N ARG A 497 24.84 -1.74 -37.70
CA ARG A 497 24.80 -1.51 -36.25
C ARG A 497 25.67 -0.32 -35.82
N GLU A 498 26.86 -0.18 -36.39
CA GLU A 498 27.72 0.98 -36.16
C GLU A 498 27.05 2.29 -36.60
N ARG A 499 26.35 2.30 -37.73
CA ARG A 499 25.63 3.48 -38.26
C ARG A 499 24.37 3.82 -37.45
N GLU A 500 23.65 2.84 -36.96
CA GLU A 500 22.49 3.03 -36.06
C GLU A 500 22.93 3.54 -34.68
N GLN A 501 24.13 3.17 -34.24
CA GLN A 501 24.76 3.68 -33.02
C GLN A 501 25.43 5.04 -33.22
N ARG A 502 25.55 5.54 -34.46
CA ARG A 502 26.10 6.86 -34.81
C ARG A 502 24.95 7.88 -34.91
N PRO A 503 24.94 8.98 -34.14
CA PRO A 503 23.94 10.04 -34.32
C PRO A 503 24.09 10.72 -35.70
N PRO A 504 23.01 11.21 -36.33
CA PRO A 504 23.06 11.73 -37.70
C PRO A 504 23.86 13.04 -37.78
N VAL A 505 24.81 13.08 -38.71
CA VAL A 505 25.59 14.28 -39.06
C VAL A 505 24.84 15.03 -40.18
N LEU A 506 24.35 16.23 -39.88
CA LEU A 506 23.82 17.18 -40.87
C LEU A 506 24.97 18.01 -41.45
N HIS A 507 25.10 18.05 -42.78
CA HIS A 507 26.07 18.87 -43.50
C HIS A 507 25.80 20.38 -43.34
N GLU A 508 26.86 21.14 -43.06
CA GLU A 508 26.89 22.61 -42.98
C GLU A 508 27.00 23.29 -44.37
N PRO A 509 26.36 24.47 -44.54
CA PRO A 509 26.92 25.63 -45.24
C PRO A 509 27.49 26.66 -44.22
N PRO A 510 28.34 27.61 -44.67
CA PRO A 510 29.63 27.89 -44.06
C PRO A 510 29.62 28.76 -42.81
N GLU A 511 30.62 28.48 -41.97
CA GLU A 511 31.25 29.30 -40.92
C GLU A 511 30.46 30.50 -40.38
N VAL A 512 29.88 30.32 -39.19
CA VAL A 512 29.79 31.40 -38.20
C VAL A 512 30.07 30.83 -36.80
N GLY A 513 31.26 31.16 -36.28
CA GLY A 513 31.51 31.47 -34.87
C GLY A 513 31.11 30.44 -33.81
N SER A 514 32.13 29.81 -33.23
CA SER A 514 32.11 29.15 -31.92
C SER A 514 31.23 29.86 -30.87
N MET A 515 30.17 29.23 -30.38
CA MET A 515 29.68 29.33 -28.99
C MET A 515 28.77 28.13 -28.69
N THR A 516 29.13 27.29 -27.71
CA THR A 516 28.19 26.34 -27.08
C THR A 516 26.97 27.11 -26.53
N PRO A 517 25.72 26.62 -26.69
CA PRO A 517 24.56 27.33 -26.15
C PRO A 517 24.46 27.15 -24.63
N GLN A 518 24.72 28.23 -23.89
CA GLN A 518 24.54 28.28 -22.43
C GLN A 518 23.07 28.57 -22.08
N ARG A 519 22.43 27.64 -21.35
CA ARG A 519 21.16 27.91 -20.65
C ARG A 519 21.40 29.04 -19.64
N THR A 520 20.55 30.05 -19.65
CA THR A 520 20.65 31.15 -18.67
C THR A 520 19.77 30.83 -17.46
N TYR A 521 20.40 30.35 -16.38
CA TYR A 521 19.75 30.05 -15.11
C TYR A 521 19.43 31.33 -14.33
N LEU A 522 18.28 31.33 -13.65
CA LEU A 522 17.76 32.44 -12.87
C LEU A 522 17.51 32.03 -11.43
N ILE A 523 17.92 32.90 -10.51
CA ILE A 523 17.68 32.75 -9.09
C ILE A 523 16.36 33.44 -8.77
N VAL A 524 15.25 32.72 -8.94
CA VAL A 524 13.89 33.23 -8.71
C VAL A 524 13.40 32.75 -7.33
N PRO A 525 13.28 33.64 -6.31
CA PRO A 525 12.68 33.29 -5.04
C PRO A 525 11.26 32.76 -5.20
N TYR A 526 10.85 31.79 -4.37
CA TYR A 526 9.55 31.13 -4.52
C TYR A 526 8.36 32.11 -4.50
N ARG A 527 8.44 33.18 -3.70
CA ARG A 527 7.41 34.24 -3.62
C ARG A 527 7.30 35.08 -4.89
N GLU A 528 8.36 35.15 -5.68
CA GLU A 528 8.44 35.93 -6.92
C GLU A 528 8.28 35.07 -8.18
N LYS A 529 8.03 33.76 -8.03
CA LYS A 529 7.93 32.81 -9.15
C LYS A 529 6.89 33.22 -10.18
N ASP A 530 5.76 33.76 -9.74
CA ASP A 530 4.66 34.13 -10.63
C ASP A 530 4.94 35.49 -11.29
N THR A 531 5.67 36.37 -10.61
CA THR A 531 6.19 37.64 -11.17
C THR A 531 7.26 37.39 -12.22
N ALA A 532 8.17 36.43 -12.00
CA ALA A 532 9.19 36.05 -12.98
C ALA A 532 8.58 35.33 -14.18
N LYS A 533 7.63 34.42 -13.97
CA LYS A 533 6.89 33.79 -15.07
C LYS A 533 6.12 34.82 -15.92
N LYS A 534 5.52 35.82 -15.27
CA LYS A 534 4.85 36.92 -15.97
C LYS A 534 5.84 37.76 -16.78
N ALA A 535 6.97 38.15 -16.19
CA ALA A 535 8.02 38.89 -16.89
C ALA A 535 8.60 38.13 -18.09
N ALA A 536 8.70 36.80 -18.01
CA ALA A 536 9.08 35.95 -19.13
C ALA A 536 8.03 35.95 -20.23
N LEU A 537 6.76 35.83 -19.85
CA LEU A 537 5.65 35.81 -20.78
C LEU A 537 5.51 37.14 -21.52
N ASP A 538 5.68 38.25 -20.80
CA ASP A 538 5.70 39.62 -21.35
C ASP A 538 6.89 39.82 -22.31
N ALA A 539 7.99 39.10 -22.09
CA ALA A 539 9.16 39.07 -22.97
C ALA A 539 9.08 38.00 -24.08
N GLY A 540 7.93 37.33 -24.24
CA GLY A 540 7.67 36.42 -25.35
C GLY A 540 8.15 34.97 -25.17
N PHE A 541 8.53 34.55 -23.96
CA PHE A 541 8.95 33.18 -23.69
C PHE A 541 8.46 32.66 -22.34
N ARG A 542 8.73 31.39 -22.03
CA ARG A 542 8.35 30.78 -20.75
C ARG A 542 9.58 30.28 -20.02
N LEU A 543 9.69 30.60 -18.73
CA LEU A 543 10.70 29.99 -17.86
C LEU A 543 10.44 28.50 -17.70
N GLN A 544 11.51 27.72 -17.73
CA GLN A 544 11.49 26.28 -17.55
C GLN A 544 12.14 25.93 -16.21
N TRP A 545 11.64 24.87 -15.55
CA TRP A 545 12.20 24.40 -14.28
C TRP A 545 13.10 23.21 -14.53
N ASP A 546 14.36 23.34 -14.11
CA ASP A 546 15.31 22.24 -14.10
C ASP A 546 15.15 21.44 -12.80
N LYS A 547 14.73 20.17 -12.90
CA LYS A 547 14.44 19.31 -11.75
C LYS A 547 15.71 18.88 -11.01
N GLU A 548 16.83 18.76 -11.70
CA GLU A 548 18.11 18.34 -11.13
C GLU A 548 18.81 19.54 -10.50
N ALA A 549 18.90 20.67 -11.22
CA ALA A 549 19.51 21.89 -10.70
C ALA A 549 18.63 22.65 -9.69
N LYS A 550 17.33 22.33 -9.64
CA LYS A 550 16.31 23.02 -8.82
C LYS A 550 16.31 24.54 -9.03
N GLN A 551 16.42 24.97 -10.28
CA GLN A 551 16.46 26.38 -10.69
C GLN A 551 15.58 26.63 -11.91
N TRP A 552 15.10 27.86 -12.05
CA TRP A 552 14.43 28.31 -13.26
C TRP A 552 15.47 28.69 -14.31
N PHE A 553 15.22 28.39 -15.59
CA PHE A 553 16.09 28.82 -16.69
C PHE A 553 15.27 29.35 -17.86
N ALA A 554 15.85 30.29 -18.61
CA ALA A 554 15.28 30.76 -19.87
C ALA A 554 15.64 29.80 -21.02
N PRO A 555 14.73 29.55 -21.98
CA PRO A 555 15.01 28.76 -23.18
C PRO A 555 16.18 29.33 -23.99
N GLU A 556 16.78 28.47 -24.81
CA GLU A 556 17.93 28.80 -25.65
C GLU A 556 17.63 29.95 -26.62
N GLY A 557 18.59 30.88 -26.78
CA GLY A 557 18.48 32.04 -27.68
C GLY A 557 17.81 33.30 -27.09
N ILE A 558 17.39 33.26 -25.83
CA ILE A 558 16.75 34.40 -25.15
C ILE A 558 17.79 35.24 -24.42
N ASP A 559 17.96 36.50 -24.84
CA ASP A 559 18.80 37.46 -24.12
C ASP A 559 18.09 38.01 -22.88
N VAL A 560 18.22 37.28 -21.78
CA VAL A 560 17.59 37.62 -20.50
C VAL A 560 18.01 39.00 -19.98
N LYS A 561 19.21 39.48 -20.36
CA LYS A 561 19.74 40.79 -19.92
C LYS A 561 18.94 41.97 -20.47
N GLN A 562 18.22 41.79 -21.58
CA GLN A 562 17.37 42.82 -22.18
C GLN A 562 15.89 42.76 -21.74
N THR A 563 15.57 41.89 -20.77
CA THR A 563 14.19 41.69 -20.32
C THR A 563 14.02 42.12 -18.86
N ALA A 564 12.76 42.24 -18.41
CA ALA A 564 12.45 42.46 -16.99
C ALA A 564 12.89 41.31 -16.06
N LEU A 565 13.43 40.20 -16.63
CA LEU A 565 14.02 39.10 -15.89
C LEU A 565 15.49 39.31 -15.52
N ALA A 566 16.15 40.33 -16.08
CA ALA A 566 17.56 40.62 -15.80
C ALA A 566 17.86 40.74 -14.29
N ARG A 567 16.87 41.12 -13.46
CA ARG A 567 16.98 41.20 -12.00
C ARG A 567 17.16 39.86 -11.27
N TRP A 568 16.79 38.75 -11.89
CA TRP A 568 16.98 37.39 -11.35
C TRP A 568 18.18 36.66 -11.97
N LEU A 569 19.02 37.37 -12.74
CA LEU A 569 20.31 36.83 -13.16
C LEU A 569 21.24 36.66 -11.94
N PRO A 570 22.07 35.61 -11.89
CA PRO A 570 22.97 35.35 -10.76
C PRO A 570 23.86 36.56 -10.40
N GLU A 571 24.34 37.29 -11.40
CA GLU A 571 25.16 38.51 -11.26
C GLU A 571 24.38 39.76 -10.79
N ASN A 572 23.08 39.82 -11.03
CA ASN A 572 22.21 40.96 -10.67
C ASN A 572 21.39 40.71 -9.40
N THR A 573 21.39 39.48 -8.90
CA THR A 573 20.71 39.10 -7.66
C THR A 573 21.52 39.59 -6.47
N LYS A 574 21.57 40.91 -6.27
CA LYS A 574 21.93 41.50 -4.97
C LYS A 574 20.73 41.42 -4.04
N VAL A 575 20.43 40.23 -3.55
CA VAL A 575 19.42 40.00 -2.50
C VAL A 575 19.99 38.90 -1.63
N GLN A 576 20.70 39.27 -0.56
CA GLN A 576 20.16 39.25 0.80
C GLN A 576 19.46 37.92 1.07
N VAL A 577 20.15 37.05 1.80
CA VAL A 577 19.56 35.84 2.38
C VAL A 577 18.39 36.29 3.27
N GLU A 578 17.18 36.31 2.73
CA GLU A 578 15.99 36.21 3.57
C GLU A 578 16.12 34.86 4.27
N ARG A 579 16.46 34.94 5.55
CA ARG A 579 16.50 33.82 6.49
C ARG A 579 15.27 32.94 6.23
N ALA A 580 15.49 31.64 5.99
CA ALA A 580 14.39 30.68 5.97
C ALA A 580 13.57 30.87 7.26
N PRO A 581 12.23 30.94 7.19
CA PRO A 581 11.42 31.19 8.38
C PRO A 581 11.76 30.12 9.41
N SER A 582 12.06 30.58 10.62
CA SER A 582 12.26 29.73 11.77
C SER A 582 11.06 28.80 11.95
N PRO A 583 11.24 27.62 12.58
CA PRO A 583 10.13 26.72 12.90
C PRO A 583 8.95 27.44 13.58
N GLU A 584 9.24 28.41 14.44
CA GLU A 584 8.28 29.27 15.11
C GLU A 584 7.48 30.14 14.13
N GLU A 585 8.15 30.78 13.16
CA GLU A 585 7.50 31.60 12.12
C GLU A 585 6.62 30.75 11.19
N SER A 586 7.12 29.60 10.74
CA SER A 586 6.36 28.68 9.89
C SER A 586 5.16 28.06 10.62
N PHE A 587 5.31 27.78 11.92
CA PHE A 587 4.20 27.30 12.73
C PHE A 587 3.18 28.41 13.02
N ALA A 588 3.63 29.67 13.21
CA ALA A 588 2.75 30.83 13.36
C ALA A 588 1.82 30.97 12.16
N ASP A 589 2.37 30.82 10.95
CA ASP A 589 1.62 30.91 9.71
C ASP A 589 0.60 29.78 9.58
N ALA A 590 0.97 28.55 9.97
CA ALA A 590 0.05 27.41 10.00
C ALA A 590 -1.10 27.63 11.01
N ILE A 591 -0.82 28.21 12.18
CA ILE A 591 -1.82 28.56 13.20
C ILE A 591 -2.82 29.58 12.64
N ARG A 592 -2.32 30.65 12.02
CA ARG A 592 -3.17 31.68 11.40
C ARG A 592 -3.99 31.12 10.23
N ALA A 593 -3.39 30.27 9.40
CA ALA A 593 -4.07 29.60 8.30
C ALA A 593 -5.20 28.67 8.77
N ALA A 594 -5.07 28.07 9.96
CA ALA A 594 -6.14 27.28 10.59
C ALA A 594 -7.25 28.14 11.23
N GLY A 595 -7.15 29.47 11.08
CA GLY A 595 -8.13 30.45 11.55
C GLY A 595 -7.96 30.87 13.01
N LEU A 596 -6.80 30.60 13.63
CA LEU A 596 -6.50 31.02 15.00
C LEU A 596 -5.80 32.38 14.99
N GLU A 597 -6.24 33.28 15.88
CA GLU A 597 -5.67 34.61 16.06
C GLU A 597 -4.49 34.54 17.02
N LEU A 598 -3.29 34.71 16.48
CA LEU A 598 -2.03 34.60 17.22
C LEU A 598 -1.29 35.94 17.24
N ASP A 599 -1.16 36.50 18.44
CA ASP A 599 -0.33 37.68 18.71
C ASP A 599 1.15 37.26 18.84
N GLY A 600 1.95 37.54 17.80
CA GLY A 600 3.38 37.22 17.79
C GLY A 600 3.72 35.80 17.33
N LEU A 601 4.85 35.27 17.84
CA LEU A 601 5.33 33.91 17.54
C LEU A 601 4.75 32.88 18.54
N PRO A 602 4.47 31.65 18.09
CA PRO A 602 3.92 30.60 18.93
C PRO A 602 4.95 30.06 19.91
N VAL A 603 4.48 29.65 21.09
CA VAL A 603 5.33 28.99 22.08
C VAL A 603 5.47 27.51 21.72
N MET A 604 6.71 27.06 21.50
CA MET A 604 7.06 25.71 21.04
C MET A 604 7.55 24.79 22.17
N ASP A 605 6.86 24.79 23.32
CA ASP A 605 7.26 24.05 24.54
C ASP A 605 6.61 22.64 24.65
N GLY A 606 5.82 22.25 23.66
CA GLY A 606 5.04 21.01 23.62
C GLY A 606 3.78 21.03 24.50
N LYS A 607 3.45 22.15 25.13
CA LYS A 607 2.23 22.33 25.94
C LYS A 607 1.12 22.95 25.10
N ILE A 608 -0.12 22.78 25.55
CA ILE A 608 -1.30 23.32 24.87
C ILE A 608 -1.45 24.80 25.21
N HIS A 609 -1.44 25.66 24.19
CA HIS A 609 -1.70 27.09 24.27
C HIS A 609 -3.07 27.41 23.69
N ARG A 610 -3.83 28.29 24.37
CA ARG A 610 -5.18 28.73 23.94
C ARG A 610 -5.14 30.12 23.32
N VAL A 611 -5.79 30.26 22.16
CA VAL A 611 -5.85 31.51 21.39
C VAL A 611 -7.26 31.77 20.86
N ALA A 612 -7.55 33.03 20.52
CA ALA A 612 -8.83 33.40 19.93
C ALA A 612 -8.97 32.85 18.51
N VAL A 613 -10.20 32.73 18.04
CA VAL A 613 -10.56 32.41 16.65
C VAL A 613 -11.48 33.51 16.15
N ALA A 614 -11.40 33.86 14.87
CA ALA A 614 -12.25 34.88 14.26
C ALA A 614 -13.73 34.64 14.59
N GLY A 615 -14.37 35.64 15.19
CA GLY A 615 -15.76 35.57 15.66
C GLY A 615 -15.95 35.10 17.11
N ASP A 616 -14.87 34.93 17.88
CA ASP A 616 -14.92 34.84 19.35
C ASP A 616 -15.45 36.15 19.96
N LYS A 617 -16.33 36.05 20.96
CA LYS A 617 -16.91 37.21 21.66
C LYS A 617 -16.25 37.40 23.02
N GLY A 618 -15.75 38.61 23.28
CA GLY A 618 -15.16 38.95 24.58
C GLY A 618 -13.84 38.22 24.83
N ALA A 619 -13.75 37.45 25.92
CA ALA A 619 -12.52 36.73 26.33
C ALA A 619 -12.46 35.27 25.85
N GLU A 620 -13.33 34.87 24.91
CA GLU A 620 -13.34 33.53 24.33
C GLU A 620 -12.01 33.21 23.61
N ARG A 621 -11.52 31.99 23.80
CA ARG A 621 -10.31 31.47 23.14
C ARG A 621 -10.60 30.12 22.54
N SER A 622 -11.25 30.07 21.39
CA SER A 622 -11.75 28.84 20.74
C SER A 622 -10.70 28.07 19.93
N GLY A 623 -9.44 28.51 19.95
CA GLY A 623 -8.30 27.85 19.32
C GLY A 623 -7.35 27.19 20.32
N SER A 624 -6.74 26.08 19.94
CA SER A 624 -5.60 25.51 20.67
C SER A 624 -4.50 25.04 19.74
N TYR A 625 -3.24 25.23 20.14
CA TYR A 625 -2.09 24.63 19.48
C TYR A 625 -1.10 24.08 20.50
N ALA A 626 -0.26 23.13 20.09
CA ALA A 626 0.94 22.74 20.83
C ALA A 626 2.03 22.42 19.83
N GLY A 627 3.11 23.20 19.81
CA GLY A 627 4.28 22.92 18.99
C GLY A 627 5.47 22.55 19.87
N HIS A 628 6.41 21.78 19.35
CA HIS A 628 7.63 21.36 20.02
C HIS A 628 8.81 21.55 19.07
N MET A 629 9.94 22.01 19.61
CA MET A 629 11.21 22.10 18.89
C MET A 629 11.99 20.77 18.88
N GLU A 630 11.62 19.84 19.75
CA GLU A 630 12.37 18.60 20.00
C GLU A 630 11.94 17.45 19.07
N GLY A 631 12.84 16.50 18.79
CA GLY A 631 12.59 15.35 17.90
C GLY A 631 13.19 15.50 16.50
N ARG A 632 12.92 14.54 15.59
CA ARG A 632 13.53 14.48 14.24
C ARG A 632 13.31 15.75 13.41
N LEU A 633 12.17 16.41 13.60
CA LEU A 633 11.81 17.71 13.04
C LEU A 633 10.92 18.42 14.06
N PRO A 634 10.99 19.77 14.19
CA PRO A 634 9.97 20.52 14.92
C PRO A 634 8.57 20.17 14.41
N GLY A 635 7.64 20.01 15.33
CA GLY A 635 6.31 19.51 15.01
C GLY A 635 5.28 20.02 15.99
N GLY A 636 4.01 19.76 15.73
CA GLY A 636 2.94 20.20 16.60
C GLY A 636 1.56 19.84 16.11
N PHE A 637 0.54 20.29 16.83
CA PHE A 637 -0.83 20.26 16.35
C PHE A 637 -1.49 21.63 16.52
N ILE A 638 -2.51 21.85 15.70
CA ILE A 638 -3.34 23.04 15.69
C ILE A 638 -4.79 22.55 15.66
N GLN A 639 -5.66 23.12 16.47
CA GLN A 639 -7.06 22.75 16.56
C GLN A 639 -7.96 23.98 16.69
N ASN A 640 -8.90 24.10 15.77
CA ASN A 640 -9.96 25.09 15.79
C ASN A 640 -11.25 24.43 16.30
N HIS A 641 -11.71 24.80 17.49
CA HIS A 641 -12.87 24.17 18.14
C HIS A 641 -14.21 24.63 17.56
N LYS A 642 -14.23 25.73 16.79
CA LYS A 642 -15.45 26.21 16.11
C LYS A 642 -15.72 25.48 14.80
N THR A 643 -14.68 25.18 14.04
CA THR A 643 -14.79 24.46 12.75
C THR A 643 -14.59 22.95 12.90
N GLY A 644 -14.06 22.49 14.04
CA GLY A 644 -13.67 21.10 14.26
C GLY A 644 -12.38 20.70 13.53
N ALA A 645 -11.70 21.65 12.86
CA ALA A 645 -10.47 21.37 12.12
C ALA A 645 -9.32 21.06 13.09
N ARG A 646 -8.60 19.96 12.83
CA ARG A 646 -7.36 19.59 13.52
C ARG A 646 -6.27 19.31 12.50
N ILE A 647 -5.13 19.96 12.67
CA ILE A 647 -3.96 19.86 11.79
C ILE A 647 -2.79 19.34 12.62
N ASN A 648 -2.12 18.29 12.13
CA ASN A 648 -0.80 17.91 12.64
C ASN A 648 0.24 18.58 11.75
N TRP A 649 1.10 19.40 12.33
CA TRP A 649 2.09 20.21 11.63
C TRP A 649 3.50 19.65 11.83
N LYS A 650 4.33 19.74 10.80
CA LYS A 650 5.76 19.42 10.84
C LYS A 650 6.52 20.48 10.06
N TYR A 651 7.71 20.83 10.52
CA TYR A 651 8.58 21.79 9.82
C TYR A 651 9.13 21.17 8.52
N GLU A 652 9.00 21.91 7.41
CA GLU A 652 9.38 21.45 6.06
C GLU A 652 10.71 22.05 5.56
N GLY A 653 11.44 22.78 6.40
CA GLY A 653 12.74 23.37 6.04
C GLY A 653 13.91 22.36 6.03
N LYS A 654 15.06 22.76 5.48
CA LYS A 654 16.29 21.96 5.57
C LYS A 654 16.73 21.89 7.04
N VAL A 655 16.88 20.68 7.54
CA VAL A 655 17.47 20.38 8.86
C VAL A 655 18.68 19.50 8.60
N ASP A 656 19.80 19.75 9.28
CA ASP A 656 21.03 19.00 9.08
C ASP A 656 20.82 17.50 9.33
N ALA A 657 21.49 16.65 8.55
CA ALA A 657 21.36 15.21 8.66
C ALA A 657 21.85 14.73 10.03
N ILE A 658 20.94 14.14 10.80
CA ILE A 658 21.19 13.62 12.15
C ILE A 658 22.00 12.31 12.04
N SER A 659 23.13 12.20 12.73
CA SER A 659 23.94 10.98 12.75
C SER A 659 23.16 9.80 13.39
N PRO A 660 23.52 8.53 13.08
CA PRO A 660 22.90 7.37 13.72
C PRO A 660 22.96 7.41 15.27
N GLU A 661 24.07 7.90 15.83
CA GLU A 661 24.29 8.05 17.27
C GLU A 661 23.37 9.12 17.89
N GLU A 662 23.25 10.27 17.21
CA GLU A 662 22.35 11.34 17.62
C GLU A 662 20.88 10.91 17.51
N ARG A 663 20.55 10.08 16.52
CA ARG A 663 19.22 9.48 16.36
C ARG A 663 18.87 8.53 17.50
N GLU A 664 19.82 7.75 17.99
CA GLU A 664 19.62 6.87 19.13
C GLU A 664 19.44 7.66 20.44
N ARG A 665 20.23 8.72 20.65
CA ARG A 665 20.08 9.63 21.79
C ARG A 665 18.69 10.28 21.82
N LEU A 666 18.26 10.86 20.69
CA LEU A 666 16.94 11.49 20.58
C LEU A 666 15.79 10.50 20.80
N ASN A 667 15.94 9.24 20.36
CA ASN A 667 14.94 8.21 20.62
C ASN A 667 14.87 7.85 22.12
N ARG A 668 16.02 7.75 22.79
CA ARG A 668 16.10 7.49 24.23
C ARG A 668 15.47 8.62 25.06
N GLU A 669 15.82 9.87 24.74
CA GLU A 669 15.23 11.06 25.36
C GLU A 669 13.72 11.15 25.12
N ALA A 670 13.23 10.79 23.92
CA ALA A 670 11.81 10.74 23.62
C ALA A 670 11.06 9.68 24.44
N VAL A 671 11.66 8.50 24.63
CA VAL A 671 11.12 7.43 25.48
C VAL A 671 11.09 7.87 26.94
N GLU A 672 12.18 8.43 27.46
CA GLU A 672 12.25 8.95 28.85
C GLU A 672 11.24 10.07 29.09
N ARG A 673 11.06 10.99 28.14
CA ARG A 673 10.06 12.07 28.22
C ARG A 673 8.63 11.53 28.14
N ALA A 674 8.38 10.50 27.33
CA ALA A 674 7.09 9.82 27.30
C ALA A 674 6.78 9.14 28.65
N GLN A 675 7.77 8.43 29.23
CA GLN A 675 7.65 7.82 30.55
C GLN A 675 7.41 8.86 31.65
N ARG A 676 8.14 9.99 31.64
CA ARG A 676 7.94 11.07 32.62
C ARG A 676 6.54 11.68 32.52
N ARG A 677 6.06 11.98 31.31
CA ARG A 677 4.69 12.48 31.11
C ARG A 677 3.64 11.47 31.57
N ALA A 678 3.84 10.18 31.29
CA ALA A 678 2.94 9.12 31.75
C ALA A 678 2.91 9.05 33.29
N ALA A 679 4.06 9.15 33.95
CA ALA A 679 4.17 9.17 35.41
C ALA A 679 3.52 10.42 36.03
N GLU A 680 3.71 11.60 35.44
CA GLU A 680 3.06 12.86 35.87
C GLU A 680 1.53 12.77 35.76
N VAL A 681 1.02 12.27 34.64
CA VAL A 681 -0.43 12.06 34.43
C VAL A 681 -0.98 11.01 35.41
N ALA A 682 -0.26 9.92 35.66
CA ALA A 682 -0.66 8.91 36.63
C ALA A 682 -0.73 9.50 38.05
N ALA A 683 0.28 10.27 38.47
CA ALA A 683 0.29 10.94 39.76
C ALA A 683 -0.86 11.97 39.90
N GLN A 684 -1.16 12.71 38.83
CA GLN A 684 -2.30 13.61 38.79
C GLN A 684 -3.63 12.86 38.95
N HIS A 685 -3.83 11.76 38.21
CA HIS A 685 -5.02 10.92 38.33
C HIS A 685 -5.18 10.32 39.73
N ASP A 686 -4.10 9.87 40.37
CA ASP A 686 -4.13 9.36 41.74
C ASP A 686 -4.47 10.46 42.76
N ALA A 687 -3.97 11.69 42.56
CA ALA A 687 -4.35 12.82 43.39
C ALA A 687 -5.84 13.13 43.25
N MET A 688 -6.37 13.17 42.01
CA MET A 688 -7.78 13.41 41.75
C MET A 688 -8.69 12.30 42.26
N ALA A 689 -8.24 11.04 42.20
CA ALA A 689 -8.97 9.90 42.79
C ALA A 689 -9.20 10.10 44.30
N LYS A 690 -8.24 10.68 45.04
CA LYS A 690 -8.41 11.01 46.46
C LYS A 690 -9.47 12.10 46.67
N VAL A 691 -9.52 13.11 45.81
CA VAL A 691 -10.55 14.16 45.88
C VAL A 691 -11.95 13.58 45.59
N ALA A 692 -12.05 12.73 44.56
CA ALA A 692 -13.28 12.00 44.25
C ALA A 692 -13.73 11.13 45.43
N GLN A 693 -12.81 10.41 46.07
CA GLN A 693 -13.11 9.59 47.24
C GLN A 693 -13.56 10.43 48.45
N ALA A 694 -12.96 11.59 48.68
CA ALA A 694 -13.32 12.48 49.78
C ALA A 694 -14.77 12.99 49.65
N VAL A 695 -15.15 13.52 48.47
CA VAL A 695 -16.55 13.95 48.25
C VAL A 695 -17.50 12.76 48.25
N TRP A 696 -17.08 11.61 47.72
CA TRP A 696 -17.90 10.41 47.68
C TRP A 696 -18.30 9.92 49.07
N ASN A 697 -17.34 9.89 50.01
CA ASN A 697 -17.56 9.39 51.37
C ASN A 697 -18.61 10.19 52.15
N GLU A 698 -18.74 11.49 51.86
CA GLU A 698 -19.69 12.38 52.53
C GLU A 698 -21.02 12.53 51.79
N ALA A 699 -21.09 12.10 50.54
CA ALA A 699 -22.31 12.14 49.74
C ALA A 699 -23.31 11.06 50.21
N ALA A 700 -24.57 11.46 50.39
CA ALA A 700 -25.64 10.53 50.76
C ALA A 700 -26.16 9.75 49.53
N PRO A 701 -26.69 8.53 49.70
CA PRO A 701 -27.35 7.81 48.62
C PRO A 701 -28.47 8.63 47.97
N ALA A 702 -28.57 8.58 46.64
CA ALA A 702 -29.61 9.28 45.89
C ALA A 702 -30.98 8.60 46.04
N THR A 703 -32.06 9.36 45.92
CA THR A 703 -33.44 8.87 45.89
C THR A 703 -34.08 9.10 44.51
N ALA A 704 -35.16 8.37 44.22
CA ALA A 704 -35.92 8.54 42.98
C ALA A 704 -36.45 9.98 42.79
N ASP A 705 -36.67 10.71 43.89
CA ASP A 705 -37.15 12.10 43.88
C ASP A 705 -36.11 13.11 43.38
N HIS A 706 -34.84 12.70 43.22
CA HIS A 706 -33.82 13.58 42.67
C HIS A 706 -34.24 14.05 41.25
N PRO A 707 -34.15 15.35 40.89
CA PRO A 707 -34.71 15.89 39.65
C PRO A 707 -34.28 15.15 38.38
N TYR A 708 -33.01 14.74 38.29
CA TYR A 708 -32.52 13.96 37.16
C TYR A 708 -33.10 12.53 37.13
N CYS A 709 -33.21 11.89 38.29
CA CYS A 709 -33.73 10.51 38.41
C CYS A 709 -35.21 10.48 38.07
N ALA A 710 -36.00 11.41 38.58
CA ALA A 710 -37.41 11.57 38.23
C ALA A 710 -37.60 11.84 36.73
N ALA A 711 -36.79 12.73 36.13
CA ALA A 711 -36.86 13.03 34.70
C ALA A 711 -36.48 11.84 33.79
N LYS A 712 -35.57 10.98 34.26
CA LYS A 712 -35.09 9.80 33.52
C LYS A 712 -35.76 8.49 33.96
N GLY A 713 -36.73 8.53 34.87
CA GLY A 713 -37.44 7.35 35.34
C GLY A 713 -36.58 6.36 36.13
N ILE A 714 -35.49 6.82 36.76
CA ILE A 714 -34.58 5.97 37.55
C ILE A 714 -35.18 5.76 38.94
N THR A 715 -35.56 4.52 39.27
CA THR A 715 -36.34 4.22 40.49
C THR A 715 -35.49 3.80 41.69
N HIS A 716 -34.29 3.23 41.48
CA HIS A 716 -33.40 2.75 42.55
C HIS A 716 -31.98 3.35 42.50
N PRO A 717 -31.83 4.69 42.42
CA PRO A 717 -30.52 5.29 42.18
C PRO A 717 -29.52 5.02 43.31
N GLY A 718 -29.93 5.07 44.58
CA GLY A 718 -29.05 4.82 45.72
C GLY A 718 -28.54 3.38 45.82
N GLU A 719 -29.38 2.40 45.48
CA GLU A 719 -29.02 0.97 45.45
C GLU A 719 -28.03 0.66 44.32
N ASN A 720 -28.16 1.36 43.18
CA ASN A 720 -27.21 1.31 42.07
C ASN A 720 -25.93 2.14 42.33
N GLY A 721 -25.76 2.61 43.57
CA GLY A 721 -24.56 3.30 44.02
C GLY A 721 -24.50 4.78 43.66
N LEU A 722 -25.57 5.42 43.16
CA LEU A 722 -25.60 6.87 42.92
C LEU A 722 -25.73 7.66 44.22
N ARG A 723 -25.08 8.82 44.28
CA ARG A 723 -25.07 9.69 45.47
C ARG A 723 -25.43 11.12 45.13
N VAL A 724 -25.73 11.92 46.15
CA VAL A 724 -26.04 13.36 46.00
C VAL A 724 -24.99 14.18 46.73
N VAL A 725 -24.50 15.23 46.06
CA VAL A 725 -23.54 16.17 46.65
C VAL A 725 -24.16 16.80 47.90
N PRO A 726 -23.50 16.74 49.07
CA PRO A 726 -24.05 17.27 50.32
C PRO A 726 -24.07 18.80 50.31
N ALA A 727 -24.80 19.41 51.24
CA ALA A 727 -24.86 20.87 51.37
C ALA A 727 -23.54 21.50 51.88
N ALA A 728 -22.73 20.71 52.59
CA ALA A 728 -21.41 21.05 53.09
C ALA A 728 -20.58 19.77 53.25
N VAL A 729 -19.25 19.92 53.34
CA VAL A 729 -18.33 18.82 53.62
C VAL A 729 -17.45 19.13 54.84
N SER A 730 -16.88 18.09 55.43
CA SER A 730 -15.93 18.16 56.55
C SER A 730 -14.68 18.98 56.22
N ASP A 731 -13.93 19.37 57.26
CA ASP A 731 -12.67 20.08 57.06
C ASP A 731 -11.61 19.16 56.44
N GLU A 732 -11.70 17.85 56.67
CA GLU A 732 -10.88 16.83 56.03
C GLU A 732 -11.10 16.78 54.51
N ALA A 733 -12.35 16.78 54.05
CA ALA A 733 -12.63 16.83 52.61
C ALA A 733 -12.25 18.18 51.98
N LYS A 734 -12.39 19.29 52.73
CA LYS A 734 -11.86 20.59 52.27
C LYS A 734 -10.35 20.56 52.13
N ALA A 735 -9.63 19.95 53.06
CA ALA A 735 -8.18 19.77 53.00
C ALA A 735 -7.77 18.86 51.83
N ALA A 736 -8.61 17.87 51.48
CA ALA A 736 -8.44 17.06 50.27
C ALA A 736 -8.77 17.81 48.97
N GLY A 737 -9.18 19.09 49.02
CA GLY A 737 -9.43 19.93 47.85
C GLY A 737 -10.88 19.99 47.39
N VAL A 738 -11.85 19.49 48.17
CA VAL A 738 -13.28 19.54 47.83
C VAL A 738 -13.86 20.90 48.24
N ARG A 739 -14.68 21.50 47.37
CA ARG A 739 -15.50 22.69 47.68
C ARG A 739 -16.93 22.45 47.21
N ILE A 740 -17.89 22.88 48.02
CA ILE A 740 -19.32 22.79 47.70
C ILE A 740 -19.89 24.20 47.52
N ALA A 741 -20.45 24.46 46.34
CA ALA A 741 -21.21 25.66 46.04
C ALA A 741 -22.71 25.40 46.11
N LYS A 742 -23.51 26.43 46.42
CA LYS A 742 -24.98 26.30 46.48
C LYS A 742 -25.63 26.41 45.11
N ASN A 743 -24.95 27.02 44.14
CA ASN A 743 -25.49 27.27 42.81
C ASN A 743 -24.35 27.49 41.77
N PRO A 744 -24.67 27.47 40.46
CA PRO A 744 -23.65 27.62 39.41
C PRO A 744 -22.85 28.92 39.46
N ARG A 745 -23.44 30.03 39.93
CA ARG A 745 -22.77 31.34 40.01
C ARG A 745 -21.70 31.33 41.10
N GLU A 746 -22.02 30.79 42.27
CA GLU A 746 -21.06 30.59 43.36
C GLU A 746 -19.98 29.58 42.96
N ALA A 747 -20.36 28.50 42.27
CA ALA A 747 -19.41 27.51 41.77
C ALA A 747 -18.38 28.12 40.83
N LYS A 748 -18.81 29.02 39.95
CA LYS A 748 -17.91 29.79 39.07
C LYS A 748 -16.94 30.66 39.88
N ALA A 749 -17.45 31.42 40.85
CA ALA A 749 -16.62 32.28 41.70
C ALA A 749 -15.59 31.47 42.51
N MET A 750 -15.98 30.31 43.07
CA MET A 750 -15.07 29.43 43.81
C MET A 750 -13.97 28.84 42.90
N ARG A 751 -14.30 28.46 41.66
CA ARG A 751 -13.29 27.96 40.69
C ARG A 751 -12.29 29.03 40.27
N GLU A 752 -12.73 30.30 40.23
CA GLU A 752 -11.86 31.44 39.94
C GLU A 752 -10.96 31.79 41.14
N ALA A 753 -11.48 31.68 42.37
CA ALA A 753 -10.75 31.98 43.60
C ALA A 753 -9.74 30.88 43.98
N GLU A 754 -10.09 29.61 43.79
CA GLU A 754 -9.25 28.44 44.12
C GLU A 754 -9.18 27.47 42.92
N PRO A 755 -8.34 27.76 41.90
CA PRO A 755 -8.29 26.97 40.66
C PRO A 755 -7.89 25.50 40.85
N GLU A 756 -7.17 25.20 41.94
CA GLU A 756 -6.74 23.86 42.31
C GLU A 756 -7.85 23.04 43.00
N ALA A 757 -8.82 23.70 43.63
CA ALA A 757 -9.92 23.04 44.30
C ALA A 757 -10.94 22.45 43.29
N ARG A 758 -11.56 21.33 43.66
CA ARG A 758 -12.64 20.72 42.88
C ARG A 758 -13.99 21.15 43.45
N VAL A 759 -14.70 21.96 42.67
CA VAL A 759 -15.97 22.58 43.08
C VAL A 759 -17.17 21.79 42.55
N PHE A 760 -17.97 21.25 43.47
CA PHE A 760 -19.25 20.57 43.24
C PHE A 760 -20.41 21.48 43.64
N ILE A 761 -21.61 21.22 43.11
CA ILE A 761 -22.82 21.98 43.46
C ILE A 761 -23.69 21.09 44.36
N ALA A 762 -24.10 21.63 45.51
CA ALA A 762 -24.98 20.95 46.45
C ALA A 762 -26.27 20.50 45.75
N GLY A 763 -26.64 19.23 45.96
CA GLY A 763 -27.81 18.64 45.32
C GLY A 763 -27.57 18.06 43.93
N ASP A 764 -26.39 18.22 43.31
CA ASP A 764 -26.06 17.49 42.08
C ASP A 764 -26.01 15.97 42.34
N LEU A 765 -26.38 15.17 41.35
CA LEU A 765 -26.19 13.73 41.34
C LEU A 765 -24.75 13.39 41.00
N LEU A 766 -24.13 12.53 41.80
CA LEU A 766 -22.81 11.95 41.57
C LEU A 766 -22.94 10.53 41.04
N VAL A 767 -22.41 10.33 39.84
CA VAL A 767 -22.23 9.02 39.21
C VAL A 767 -20.76 8.61 39.36
N PRO A 768 -20.44 7.46 39.99
CA PRO A 768 -19.05 7.07 40.27
C PRO A 768 -18.36 6.51 39.02
N ALA A 769 -17.13 6.91 38.74
CA ALA A 769 -16.32 6.34 37.67
C ALA A 769 -15.22 5.43 38.25
N ARG A 770 -15.40 4.13 38.07
CA ARG A 770 -14.55 3.08 38.64
C ARG A 770 -13.81 2.31 37.55
N ASP A 771 -12.65 1.75 37.91
CA ASP A 771 -11.96 0.78 37.07
C ASP A 771 -12.54 -0.63 37.26
N ALA A 772 -11.93 -1.61 36.61
CA ALA A 772 -12.36 -3.00 36.68
C ALA A 772 -12.26 -3.56 38.11
N GLU A 773 -11.33 -3.07 38.91
CA GLU A 773 -11.09 -3.45 40.31
C GLU A 773 -12.06 -2.78 41.29
N GLY A 774 -12.89 -1.85 40.80
CA GLY A 774 -13.85 -1.11 41.60
C GLY A 774 -13.27 0.12 42.32
N LYS A 775 -12.00 0.48 42.07
CA LYS A 775 -11.39 1.70 42.62
C LYS A 775 -12.06 2.93 42.01
N LEU A 776 -12.49 3.86 42.86
CA LEU A 776 -13.04 5.14 42.42
C LEU A 776 -11.91 6.06 41.95
N TRP A 777 -11.94 6.44 40.69
CA TRP A 777 -10.94 7.35 40.09
C TRP A 777 -11.49 8.74 39.82
N SER A 778 -12.78 8.85 39.53
CA SER A 778 -13.43 10.11 39.22
C SER A 778 -14.93 10.02 39.49
N VAL A 779 -15.62 11.14 39.35
CA VAL A 779 -17.08 11.23 39.45
C VAL A 779 -17.62 12.09 38.32
N GLN A 780 -18.82 11.78 37.83
CA GLN A 780 -19.60 12.63 36.94
C GLN A 780 -20.69 13.32 37.76
N SER A 781 -20.73 14.65 37.71
CA SER A 781 -21.76 15.48 38.33
C SER A 781 -22.87 15.73 37.34
N VAL A 782 -24.13 15.52 37.75
CA VAL A 782 -25.30 15.62 36.88
C VAL A 782 -26.41 16.40 37.57
N ASN A 783 -26.92 17.41 36.88
CA ASN A 783 -28.14 18.13 37.23
C ASN A 783 -28.91 18.45 35.93
N PRO A 784 -30.12 19.04 35.99
CA PRO A 784 -30.93 19.30 34.81
C PRO A 784 -30.28 20.22 33.75
N GLN A 785 -29.27 21.02 34.12
CA GLN A 785 -28.61 21.98 33.23
C GLN A 785 -27.16 21.62 32.87
N PHE A 786 -26.56 20.68 33.59
CA PHE A 786 -25.15 20.35 33.47
C PHE A 786 -24.91 18.86 33.70
N LYS A 787 -24.12 18.26 32.81
CA LYS A 787 -23.58 16.91 32.96
C LYS A 787 -22.11 16.97 32.62
N GLY A 788 -21.23 16.63 33.55
CA GLY A 788 -19.79 16.71 33.32
C GLY A 788 -18.96 15.96 34.33
N PHE A 789 -17.78 15.51 33.90
CA PHE A 789 -16.82 14.86 34.78
C PHE A 789 -16.07 15.86 35.65
N MET A 790 -15.62 15.39 36.81
CA MET A 790 -14.66 16.10 37.63
C MET A 790 -13.41 16.45 36.79
N LYS A 791 -13.08 17.74 36.75
CA LYS A 791 -11.95 18.27 35.99
C LYS A 791 -10.64 17.61 36.45
N ASP A 792 -9.80 17.24 35.48
CA ASP A 792 -8.48 16.58 35.65
C ASP A 792 -8.56 15.13 36.17
N GLY A 793 -9.76 14.59 36.39
CA GLY A 793 -9.95 13.18 36.73
C GLY A 793 -9.77 12.26 35.52
N ARG A 794 -9.29 11.03 35.78
CA ARG A 794 -9.26 9.96 34.77
C ARG A 794 -10.69 9.68 34.29
N LYS A 795 -10.87 9.42 32.99
CA LYS A 795 -12.13 8.97 32.37
C LYS A 795 -11.95 7.69 31.55
N ALA A 796 -10.87 7.64 30.77
CA ALA A 796 -10.61 6.54 29.84
C ALA A 796 -10.60 5.18 30.55
N GLY A 797 -11.45 4.26 30.08
CA GLY A 797 -11.60 2.91 30.59
C GLY A 797 -12.39 2.79 31.90
N LEU A 798 -12.81 3.91 32.49
CA LEU A 798 -13.65 3.89 33.69
C LEU A 798 -15.12 3.77 33.32
N TYR A 799 -15.87 3.13 34.20
CA TYR A 799 -17.29 2.89 34.02
C TYR A 799 -18.07 2.95 35.34
N THR A 800 -19.39 2.93 35.23
CA THR A 800 -20.31 2.69 36.35
C THR A 800 -21.24 1.54 35.99
N VAL A 801 -21.85 0.91 36.99
CA VAL A 801 -22.81 -0.18 36.80
C VAL A 801 -24.21 0.33 37.12
N ALA A 802 -25.20 -0.07 36.34
CA ALA A 802 -26.62 0.15 36.59
C ALA A 802 -27.34 -1.19 36.78
N GLY A 803 -28.41 -1.20 37.58
CA GLY A 803 -29.23 -2.38 37.87
C GLY A 803 -28.62 -3.38 38.86
N ALA A 804 -27.51 -3.03 39.51
CA ALA A 804 -26.96 -3.75 40.65
C ALA A 804 -26.06 -2.84 41.49
N ASP A 805 -25.86 -3.24 42.74
CA ASP A 805 -24.81 -2.64 43.58
C ASP A 805 -23.43 -2.86 42.93
N PRO A 806 -22.57 -1.83 42.83
CA PRO A 806 -21.27 -1.96 42.19
C PRO A 806 -20.36 -3.04 42.80
N SER A 807 -20.50 -3.34 44.10
CA SER A 807 -19.71 -4.40 44.75
C SER A 807 -20.21 -5.81 44.40
N SER A 808 -21.46 -5.95 43.96
CA SER A 808 -22.03 -7.22 43.52
C SER A 808 -21.89 -7.46 42.02
N PHE A 809 -21.52 -6.46 41.21
CA PHE A 809 -21.40 -6.61 39.75
C PHE A 809 -20.51 -7.78 39.34
N ALA A 810 -19.30 -7.87 39.89
CA ALA A 810 -18.40 -8.98 39.62
C ALA A 810 -19.00 -10.32 40.08
N ALA A 811 -19.61 -10.35 41.26
CA ALA A 811 -20.26 -11.54 41.80
C ALA A 811 -21.46 -12.00 40.95
N VAL A 812 -22.27 -11.08 40.41
CA VAL A 812 -23.38 -11.41 39.51
C VAL A 812 -22.87 -12.09 38.25
N LEU A 813 -21.79 -11.58 37.66
CA LEU A 813 -21.17 -12.19 36.50
C LEU A 813 -20.48 -13.52 36.85
N GLU A 814 -19.82 -13.61 38.00
CA GLU A 814 -19.14 -14.83 38.46
C GLU A 814 -20.12 -15.96 38.80
N ASN A 815 -21.31 -15.64 39.31
CA ASN A 815 -22.34 -16.63 39.67
C ASN A 815 -23.06 -17.23 38.47
N ASP A 816 -23.17 -16.49 37.36
CA ASP A 816 -23.78 -16.97 36.13
C ASP A 816 -22.87 -16.64 34.94
N PRO A 817 -22.03 -17.57 34.48
CA PRO A 817 -21.10 -17.35 33.36
C PRO A 817 -21.79 -17.07 32.02
N THR A 818 -23.08 -17.43 31.84
CA THR A 818 -23.81 -17.21 30.58
C THR A 818 -24.30 -15.77 30.40
N THR A 819 -24.38 -15.01 31.51
CA THR A 819 -24.82 -13.62 31.47
C THR A 819 -23.85 -12.78 30.61
N PRO A 820 -24.32 -12.13 29.53
CA PRO A 820 -23.47 -11.34 28.65
C PRO A 820 -23.01 -10.04 29.33
N LEU A 821 -21.84 -9.53 28.93
CA LEU A 821 -21.41 -8.17 29.26
C LEU A 821 -22.19 -7.19 28.41
N VAL A 822 -22.98 -6.32 29.03
CA VAL A 822 -23.75 -5.28 28.31
C VAL A 822 -23.20 -3.91 28.66
N LEU A 823 -22.90 -3.11 27.64
CA LEU A 823 -22.44 -1.72 27.76
C LEU A 823 -23.50 -0.78 27.20
N ALA A 824 -23.61 0.41 27.75
CA ALA A 824 -24.36 1.51 27.17
C ALA A 824 -23.54 2.81 27.21
N GLU A 825 -23.88 3.76 26.34
CA GLU A 825 -23.22 5.07 26.32
C GLU A 825 -23.48 5.86 27.62
N GLY A 826 -24.74 6.00 28.03
CA GLY A 826 -25.14 6.77 29.21
C GLY A 826 -25.72 5.94 30.35
N TYR A 827 -25.74 6.51 31.56
CA TYR A 827 -26.33 5.85 32.73
C TYR A 827 -27.83 5.57 32.58
N ALA A 828 -28.61 6.52 32.05
CA ALA A 828 -30.06 6.31 31.86
C ALA A 828 -30.37 5.16 30.88
N THR A 829 -29.59 5.07 29.79
CA THR A 829 -29.65 3.96 28.84
C THR A 829 -29.27 2.65 29.53
N ALA A 830 -28.18 2.63 30.31
CA ALA A 830 -27.77 1.45 31.08
C ALA A 830 -28.85 1.01 32.08
N ASP A 831 -29.41 1.93 32.86
CA ASP A 831 -30.46 1.67 33.85
C ASP A 831 -31.73 1.10 33.18
N THR A 832 -32.13 1.67 32.04
CA THR A 832 -33.26 1.14 31.26
C THR A 832 -32.98 -0.26 30.75
N VAL A 833 -31.84 -0.49 30.09
CA VAL A 833 -31.49 -1.81 29.55
C VAL A 833 -31.36 -2.84 30.67
N ALA A 834 -30.79 -2.45 31.82
CA ALA A 834 -30.66 -3.31 32.98
C ALA A 834 -32.04 -3.71 33.54
N ARG A 835 -32.96 -2.76 33.65
CA ARG A 835 -34.34 -2.99 34.10
C ARG A 835 -35.15 -3.84 33.12
N LEU A 836 -34.95 -3.67 31.81
CA LEU A 836 -35.63 -4.47 30.79
C LEU A 836 -35.14 -5.92 30.79
N ARG A 837 -33.83 -6.14 31.00
CA ARG A 837 -33.18 -7.46 30.96
C ARG A 837 -33.15 -8.18 32.32
N GLY A 838 -33.24 -7.46 33.43
CA GLY A 838 -33.03 -7.99 34.77
C GLY A 838 -31.56 -8.28 35.12
N HIS A 839 -30.59 -7.76 34.35
CA HIS A 839 -29.16 -7.98 34.56
C HIS A 839 -28.38 -6.66 34.59
N PRO A 840 -27.22 -6.59 35.27
CA PRO A 840 -26.44 -5.36 35.35
C PRO A 840 -25.90 -4.90 33.99
N VAL A 841 -25.88 -3.58 33.77
CA VAL A 841 -25.35 -2.97 32.55
C VAL A 841 -24.30 -1.93 32.90
N VAL A 842 -23.21 -1.91 32.13
CA VAL A 842 -22.11 -0.98 32.31
C VAL A 842 -22.36 0.30 31.51
N ALA A 843 -22.29 1.47 32.14
CA ALA A 843 -22.33 2.75 31.43
C ALA A 843 -20.91 3.30 31.22
N ALA A 844 -20.59 3.59 29.96
CA ALA A 844 -19.30 4.16 29.54
C ALA A 844 -19.25 5.70 29.65
N PHE A 845 -20.34 6.33 30.08
CA PHE A 845 -20.56 7.77 30.24
C PHE A 845 -20.70 8.61 28.97
N ASP A 846 -19.93 8.30 27.92
CA ASP A 846 -20.01 8.89 26.58
C ASP A 846 -19.46 7.94 25.50
N SER A 847 -19.88 8.16 24.26
CA SER A 847 -19.49 7.38 23.07
C SER A 847 -17.99 7.33 22.84
N GLY A 848 -17.24 8.36 23.24
CA GLY A 848 -15.78 8.38 23.12
C GLY A 848 -15.05 7.42 24.05
N ASN A 849 -15.73 6.87 25.07
CA ASN A 849 -15.15 5.98 26.07
C ASN A 849 -15.58 4.51 25.90
N LEU A 850 -16.52 4.21 24.97
CA LEU A 850 -17.04 2.86 24.72
C LEU A 850 -15.94 1.83 24.45
N ASP A 851 -15.00 2.14 23.54
CA ASP A 851 -13.88 1.26 23.18
C ASP A 851 -12.95 0.99 24.38
N ALA A 852 -12.57 2.02 25.12
CA ALA A 852 -11.69 1.88 26.28
C ALA A 852 -12.33 1.04 27.40
N VAL A 853 -13.64 1.19 27.62
CA VAL A 853 -14.40 0.38 28.60
C VAL A 853 -14.56 -1.05 28.09
N ALA A 854 -14.92 -1.26 26.82
CA ALA A 854 -15.03 -2.58 26.22
C ALA A 854 -13.72 -3.37 26.36
N ARG A 855 -12.58 -2.73 26.09
CA ARG A 855 -11.25 -3.30 26.34
C ARG A 855 -11.03 -3.69 27.79
N SER A 856 -11.30 -2.78 28.73
CA SER A 856 -11.09 -3.03 30.17
C SER A 856 -11.95 -4.19 30.67
N LEU A 857 -13.19 -4.32 30.18
CA LEU A 857 -14.07 -5.44 30.51
C LEU A 857 -13.60 -6.76 29.87
N ARG A 858 -13.10 -6.71 28.63
CA ARG A 858 -12.54 -7.88 27.93
C ARG A 858 -11.29 -8.44 28.61
N GLU A 859 -10.43 -7.57 29.14
CA GLU A 859 -9.23 -7.98 29.87
C GLU A 859 -9.59 -8.82 31.12
N ARG A 860 -10.71 -8.49 31.80
CA ARG A 860 -11.19 -9.22 32.97
C ARG A 860 -12.08 -10.42 32.65
N TRP A 861 -12.92 -10.32 31.61
CA TRP A 861 -13.88 -11.35 31.21
C TRP A 861 -13.78 -11.66 29.70
N PRO A 862 -12.70 -12.34 29.28
CA PRO A 862 -12.34 -12.48 27.86
C PRO A 862 -13.35 -13.29 27.04
N ASP A 863 -14.03 -14.27 27.65
CA ASP A 863 -14.81 -15.28 26.92
C ASP A 863 -16.33 -15.04 26.96
N ARG A 864 -16.80 -13.99 27.62
CA ARG A 864 -18.25 -13.69 27.73
C ARG A 864 -18.77 -13.06 26.44
N PRO A 865 -20.05 -13.11 26.07
CA PRO A 865 -20.56 -12.29 24.98
C PRO A 865 -20.49 -10.79 25.33
N LEU A 866 -20.13 -9.91 24.38
CA LEU A 866 -20.15 -8.44 24.55
C LEU A 866 -21.31 -7.85 23.75
N LEU A 867 -22.19 -7.08 24.40
CA LEU A 867 -23.29 -6.39 23.77
C LEU A 867 -23.19 -4.89 24.07
N ILE A 868 -23.37 -4.03 23.07
CA ILE A 868 -23.30 -2.58 23.22
C ILE A 868 -24.64 -1.96 22.84
N ALA A 869 -25.40 -1.50 23.84
CA ALA A 869 -26.62 -0.72 23.67
C ALA A 869 -26.27 0.71 23.23
N ALA A 870 -26.49 0.99 21.94
CA ALA A 870 -26.11 2.24 21.32
C ALA A 870 -27.20 3.32 21.42
N ASP A 871 -26.77 4.58 21.45
CA ASP A 871 -27.62 5.70 21.07
C ASP A 871 -27.76 5.75 19.55
N ASN A 872 -28.98 5.92 19.10
CA ASN A 872 -29.38 6.06 17.70
C ASN A 872 -30.01 7.44 17.47
N ASP A 873 -29.19 8.45 17.21
CA ASP A 873 -29.68 9.74 16.73
C ASP A 873 -30.05 9.64 15.24
N HIS A 874 -31.20 9.01 14.97
CA HIS A 874 -31.70 8.69 13.62
C HIS A 874 -32.03 9.94 12.78
N ARG A 875 -31.99 11.14 13.38
CA ARG A 875 -32.23 12.42 12.70
C ARG A 875 -30.94 13.14 12.33
N ALA A 876 -29.82 12.85 13.00
CA ALA A 876 -28.54 13.51 12.77
C ALA A 876 -28.13 13.51 11.28
N GLU A 877 -28.31 12.40 10.58
CA GLU A 877 -27.93 12.29 9.16
C GLU A 877 -28.82 13.11 8.21
N LYS A 878 -30.00 13.53 8.67
CA LYS A 878 -30.94 14.37 7.91
C LYS A 878 -30.71 15.87 8.16
N GLU A 879 -30.02 16.22 9.24
CA GLU A 879 -29.68 17.61 9.56
C GLU A 879 -28.41 18.03 8.79
N ILE A 880 -28.46 19.19 8.13
CA ILE A 880 -27.29 19.75 7.46
C ILE A 880 -26.59 20.69 8.45
N ARG A 881 -25.34 20.35 8.77
CA ARG A 881 -24.47 21.16 9.62
C ARG A 881 -24.14 22.51 8.96
N PRO A 882 -23.72 23.53 9.74
CA PRO A 882 -23.33 24.84 9.21
C PRO A 882 -22.23 24.80 8.14
N ASP A 883 -21.46 23.71 8.05
CA ASP A 883 -20.43 23.46 7.03
C ASP A 883 -20.98 22.80 5.75
N GLY A 884 -22.30 22.66 5.62
CA GLY A 884 -22.98 22.09 4.45
C GLY A 884 -23.00 20.57 4.38
N LYS A 885 -22.50 19.85 5.40
CA LYS A 885 -22.48 18.38 5.43
C LYS A 885 -23.62 17.81 6.28
N PRO A 886 -24.12 16.61 5.96
CA PRO A 886 -25.01 15.88 6.87
C PRO A 886 -24.38 15.72 8.26
N GLY A 887 -25.19 15.77 9.31
CA GLY A 887 -24.81 15.32 10.65
C GLY A 887 -24.39 13.85 10.64
N VAL A 888 -23.74 13.40 11.71
CA VAL A 888 -23.29 12.01 11.85
C VAL A 888 -23.90 11.47 13.14
N ASN A 889 -24.45 10.27 13.07
CA ASN A 889 -24.92 9.54 14.24
C ASN A 889 -23.69 9.00 15.02
N VAL A 890 -23.09 9.87 15.83
CA VAL A 890 -21.82 9.61 16.51
C VAL A 890 -21.93 8.44 17.49
N GLY A 891 -23.04 8.36 18.25
CA GLY A 891 -23.30 7.30 19.22
C GLY A 891 -23.30 5.91 18.59
N LEU A 892 -24.11 5.73 17.54
CA LEU A 892 -24.20 4.47 16.80
C LEU A 892 -22.86 4.08 16.17
N LYS A 893 -22.20 5.02 15.49
CA LYS A 893 -20.92 4.77 14.84
C LYS A 893 -19.85 4.31 15.84
N LYS A 894 -19.78 4.97 17.01
CA LYS A 894 -18.81 4.63 18.06
C LYS A 894 -19.10 3.29 18.71
N ALA A 895 -20.37 2.93 18.88
CA ALA A 895 -20.77 1.62 19.36
C ALA A 895 -20.41 0.51 18.38
N GLN A 896 -20.59 0.73 17.07
CA GLN A 896 -20.17 -0.20 16.01
C GLN A 896 -18.65 -0.40 16.00
N GLU A 897 -17.88 0.68 16.00
CA GLU A 897 -16.41 0.62 16.07
C GLU A 897 -15.93 -0.17 17.31
N ALA A 898 -16.52 0.08 18.49
CA ALA A 898 -16.17 -0.63 19.72
C ALA A 898 -16.57 -2.12 19.68
N ALA A 899 -17.74 -2.45 19.12
CA ALA A 899 -18.19 -3.83 18.97
C ALA A 899 -17.28 -4.62 18.03
N GLU A 900 -16.89 -4.04 16.89
CA GLU A 900 -15.95 -4.65 15.94
C GLU A 900 -14.59 -4.93 16.59
N ASN A 901 -14.00 -3.92 17.25
CA ASN A 901 -12.69 -4.05 17.90
C ASN A 901 -12.66 -5.13 19.00
N HIS A 902 -13.81 -5.40 19.63
CA HIS A 902 -13.90 -6.28 20.80
C HIS A 902 -14.80 -7.50 20.59
N LYS A 903 -15.09 -7.85 19.33
CA LYS A 903 -15.88 -9.04 18.95
C LYS A 903 -17.25 -9.08 19.65
N GLY A 904 -17.89 -7.92 19.77
CA GLY A 904 -19.22 -7.75 20.33
C GLY A 904 -20.30 -7.52 19.28
N ALA A 905 -21.52 -7.33 19.75
CA ALA A 905 -22.66 -6.95 18.91
C ALA A 905 -23.28 -5.63 19.41
N VAL A 906 -23.96 -4.92 18.53
CA VAL A 906 -24.63 -3.65 18.85
C VAL A 906 -26.14 -3.87 18.96
N LEU A 907 -26.74 -3.30 20.01
CA LEU A 907 -28.18 -3.27 20.22
C LEU A 907 -28.68 -1.85 19.96
N VAL A 908 -29.56 -1.67 18.99
CA VAL A 908 -29.96 -0.35 18.48
C VAL A 908 -31.47 -0.15 18.66
N PRO A 909 -31.94 0.92 19.34
CA PRO A 909 -33.37 1.20 19.45
C PRO A 909 -33.94 1.61 18.08
N SER A 910 -35.09 1.05 17.72
CA SER A 910 -35.70 1.24 16.39
C SER A 910 -36.76 2.33 16.40
N PHE A 911 -36.38 3.57 16.09
CA PHE A 911 -37.31 4.69 15.95
C PHE A 911 -37.87 4.81 14.53
N GLY A 912 -39.19 5.03 14.41
CA GLY A 912 -39.83 5.43 13.16
C GLY A 912 -39.52 6.87 12.76
N GLU A 913 -39.83 7.25 11.52
CA GLU A 913 -39.46 8.56 10.96
C GLU A 913 -40.01 9.76 11.73
N ARG A 914 -41.13 9.58 12.44
CA ARG A 914 -41.79 10.62 13.24
C ARG A 914 -41.48 10.53 14.73
N ASP A 915 -40.84 9.44 15.16
CA ASP A 915 -40.56 9.17 16.56
C ASP A 915 -39.46 10.09 17.08
N LYS A 916 -39.59 10.48 18.34
CA LYS A 916 -38.66 11.37 19.03
C LYS A 916 -37.81 10.53 19.97
N GLY A 917 -36.61 11.05 20.27
CA GLY A 917 -35.65 10.36 21.12
C GLY A 917 -34.53 9.73 20.32
N SER A 918 -33.52 9.27 21.03
CA SER A 918 -32.32 8.68 20.44
C SER A 918 -31.85 7.43 21.16
N ASP A 919 -32.30 7.18 22.38
CA ASP A 919 -31.76 6.11 23.23
C ASP A 919 -32.80 5.06 23.65
N TRP A 920 -32.36 3.97 24.25
CA TRP A 920 -33.26 2.93 24.76
C TRP A 920 -34.21 3.42 25.87
N ASN A 921 -33.83 4.47 26.61
CA ASN A 921 -34.69 5.08 27.61
C ASN A 921 -35.86 5.82 26.96
N ASP A 922 -35.60 6.62 25.93
CA ASP A 922 -36.62 7.33 25.16
C ASP A 922 -37.55 6.35 24.44
N TYR A 923 -37.01 5.27 23.88
CA TYR A 923 -37.79 4.21 23.26
C TYR A 923 -38.75 3.56 24.27
N ALA A 924 -38.26 3.20 25.48
CA ALA A 924 -39.09 2.61 26.52
C ALA A 924 -40.16 3.60 27.04
N GLN A 925 -39.84 4.88 27.19
CA GLN A 925 -40.81 5.91 27.58
C GLN A 925 -41.90 6.11 26.51
N GLN A 926 -41.55 6.03 25.22
CA GLN A 926 -42.48 6.23 24.12
C GLN A 926 -43.37 5.00 23.86
N HIS A 927 -42.80 3.79 23.87
CA HIS A 927 -43.47 2.56 23.44
C HIS A 927 -43.89 1.64 24.60
N GLY A 928 -43.46 1.95 25.82
CA GLY A 928 -43.66 1.13 27.01
C GLY A 928 -42.60 0.04 27.17
N ASP A 929 -42.38 -0.37 28.42
CA ASP A 929 -41.33 -1.35 28.78
C ASP A 929 -41.53 -2.72 28.14
N GLU A 930 -42.77 -3.15 27.91
CA GLU A 930 -43.06 -4.45 27.32
C GLU A 930 -42.60 -4.52 25.85
N ALA A 931 -42.88 -3.47 25.07
CA ALA A 931 -42.42 -3.36 23.69
C ALA A 931 -40.90 -3.23 23.62
N ALA A 932 -40.31 -2.41 24.50
CA ALA A 932 -38.86 -2.24 24.58
C ALA A 932 -38.14 -3.55 24.97
N ARG A 933 -38.67 -4.30 25.94
CA ARG A 933 -38.14 -5.61 26.33
C ARG A 933 -38.19 -6.59 25.16
N LYS A 934 -39.32 -6.68 24.46
CA LYS A 934 -39.47 -7.60 23.33
C LYS A 934 -38.48 -7.30 22.20
N GLU A 935 -38.30 -6.03 21.86
CA GLU A 935 -37.35 -5.64 20.82
C GLU A 935 -35.89 -5.89 21.25
N LEU A 936 -35.55 -5.58 22.49
CA LEU A 936 -34.23 -5.83 23.05
C LEU A 936 -33.91 -7.33 23.08
N GLU A 937 -34.83 -8.17 23.57
CA GLU A 937 -34.67 -9.63 23.61
C GLU A 937 -34.51 -10.24 22.23
N ARG A 938 -35.25 -9.74 21.23
CA ARG A 938 -35.11 -10.16 19.82
C ARG A 938 -33.69 -9.90 19.31
N GLN A 939 -33.14 -8.71 19.55
CA GLN A 939 -31.78 -8.37 19.12
C GLN A 939 -30.71 -9.15 19.89
N VAL A 940 -30.91 -9.38 21.20
CA VAL A 940 -30.00 -10.22 22.02
C VAL A 940 -29.99 -11.67 21.52
N ALA A 941 -31.15 -12.23 21.20
CA ALA A 941 -31.25 -13.60 20.67
C ALA A 941 -30.53 -13.73 19.31
N GLN A 942 -30.68 -12.73 18.44
CA GLN A 942 -29.97 -12.66 17.17
C GLN A 942 -28.45 -12.63 17.38
N ALA A 943 -27.96 -11.73 18.24
CA ALA A 943 -26.54 -11.61 18.56
C ALA A 943 -25.96 -12.90 19.17
N LYS A 944 -26.71 -13.57 20.06
CA LYS A 944 -26.31 -14.87 20.64
C LYS A 944 -26.20 -15.97 19.57
N THR A 945 -27.13 -16.02 18.62
CA THR A 945 -27.13 -17.03 17.55
C THR A 945 -25.93 -16.84 16.61
N GLU A 946 -25.64 -15.60 16.23
CA GLU A 946 -24.46 -15.25 15.43
C GLU A 946 -23.15 -15.60 16.15
N ALA A 947 -23.06 -15.34 17.46
CA ALA A 947 -21.93 -15.73 18.29
C ALA A 947 -21.75 -17.26 18.37
N ALA A 948 -22.84 -18.03 18.55
CA ALA A 948 -22.80 -19.49 18.62
C ALA A 948 -22.34 -20.13 17.29
N MET A 949 -22.85 -19.64 16.15
CA MET A 949 -22.42 -20.09 14.83
C MET A 949 -20.92 -19.81 14.58
N ASN A 950 -20.43 -18.65 15.05
CA ASN A 950 -19.00 -18.32 14.96
C ASN A 950 -18.16 -19.20 15.90
N ALA A 951 -18.63 -19.52 17.11
CA ALA A 951 -17.94 -20.41 18.03
C ALA A 951 -17.86 -21.86 17.51
N GLU A 952 -18.92 -22.40 16.90
CA GLU A 952 -18.92 -23.74 16.30
C GLU A 952 -17.94 -23.84 15.11
N ARG A 953 -17.88 -22.79 14.27
CA ARG A 953 -16.86 -22.71 13.19
C ARG A 953 -15.44 -22.73 13.76
N MET A 954 -15.21 -22.04 14.87
CA MET A 954 -13.90 -22.01 15.54
C MET A 954 -13.56 -23.35 16.21
N MET A 955 -14.54 -24.10 16.73
CA MET A 955 -14.31 -25.47 17.24
C MET A 955 -13.87 -26.45 16.15
N MET A 956 -14.47 -26.35 14.97
CA MET A 956 -14.14 -27.21 13.83
C MET A 956 -12.68 -26.97 13.41
N LEU A 957 -12.29 -25.70 13.27
CA LEU A 957 -10.92 -25.27 12.96
C LEU A 957 -9.91 -25.70 14.05
N ALA A 958 -10.31 -25.67 15.33
CA ALA A 958 -9.45 -26.12 16.43
C ALA A 958 -9.21 -27.64 16.43
N ARG A 959 -10.23 -28.44 16.08
CA ARG A 959 -10.13 -29.91 15.98
C ARG A 959 -9.27 -30.35 14.80
N GLU A 960 -9.33 -29.64 13.69
CA GLU A 960 -8.43 -29.86 12.55
C GLU A 960 -6.97 -29.59 12.95
N ARG A 961 -6.69 -28.49 13.66
CA ARG A 961 -5.35 -28.19 14.19
C ARG A 961 -4.81 -29.22 15.19
N GLU A 962 -5.66 -29.77 16.05
CA GLU A 962 -5.25 -30.84 16.98
C GLU A 962 -4.94 -32.15 16.24
N ALA A 963 -5.70 -32.47 15.19
CA ALA A 963 -5.44 -33.63 14.33
C ALA A 963 -4.13 -33.47 13.55
N GLU A 964 -3.86 -32.29 13.00
CA GLU A 964 -2.61 -31.96 12.31
C GLU A 964 -1.39 -32.04 13.25
N ALA A 965 -1.52 -31.60 14.51
CA ALA A 965 -0.47 -31.72 15.53
C ALA A 965 -0.32 -33.13 16.13
N ARG A 966 -1.17 -34.09 15.75
CA ARG A 966 -1.07 -35.52 16.12
C ARG A 966 -0.35 -36.35 15.07
N ASP A 967 -0.47 -35.96 13.80
CA ASP A 967 0.09 -36.68 12.66
C ASP A 967 1.44 -36.10 12.18
N ASP A 968 2.02 -35.16 12.91
CA ASP A 968 3.39 -34.66 12.66
C ASP A 968 4.45 -35.72 13.04
N PRO A 969 5.22 -36.25 12.07
CA PRO A 969 6.23 -37.28 12.32
C PRO A 969 7.51 -36.75 13.00
N THR A 970 7.62 -35.45 13.29
CA THR A 970 8.82 -34.83 13.88
C THR A 970 8.71 -34.60 15.39
N THR A 971 8.71 -35.68 16.19
CA THR A 971 9.03 -35.53 17.63
C THR A 971 10.53 -35.70 17.87
N SER A 972 11.22 -34.59 18.13
CA SER A 972 12.27 -34.48 19.18
C SER A 972 12.92 -33.09 19.32
N ALA A 973 12.52 -32.05 18.57
CA ALA A 973 13.25 -30.77 18.61
C ALA A 973 12.59 -29.59 19.34
N ASP A 974 11.29 -29.59 19.66
CA ASP A 974 10.75 -28.52 20.53
C ASP A 974 9.43 -28.90 21.23
N ASP A 975 9.54 -29.79 22.21
CA ASP A 975 8.42 -30.26 23.06
C ASP A 975 7.69 -29.09 23.75
N ALA A 976 8.35 -27.95 23.96
CA ALA A 976 7.77 -26.76 24.57
C ALA A 976 6.82 -25.99 23.63
N LEU A 977 7.08 -25.99 22.31
CA LEU A 977 6.24 -25.32 21.32
C LEU A 977 4.98 -26.14 21.05
N VAL A 978 5.14 -27.45 20.83
CA VAL A 978 4.02 -28.38 20.66
C VAL A 978 3.16 -28.42 21.93
N ALA A 979 3.75 -28.38 23.12
CA ALA A 979 2.99 -28.27 24.37
C ALA A 979 2.25 -26.94 24.50
N ARG A 980 2.82 -25.82 24.02
CA ARG A 980 2.16 -24.50 24.01
C ARG A 980 1.02 -24.42 23.00
N GLU A 981 1.21 -24.97 21.81
CA GLU A 981 0.17 -25.02 20.77
C GLU A 981 -0.96 -25.97 21.16
N ARG A 982 -0.63 -27.11 21.77
CA ARG A 982 -1.64 -28.00 22.37
C ARG A 982 -2.34 -27.35 23.56
N ALA A 983 -1.64 -26.64 24.43
CA ALA A 983 -2.25 -25.91 25.52
C ALA A 983 -3.17 -24.78 25.01
N ALA A 984 -2.77 -24.05 23.97
CA ALA A 984 -3.58 -23.02 23.34
C ALA A 984 -4.78 -23.60 22.59
N ALA A 985 -4.64 -24.75 21.93
CA ALA A 985 -5.74 -25.47 21.29
C ALA A 985 -6.71 -26.06 22.32
N HIS A 986 -6.20 -26.65 23.41
CA HIS A 986 -7.02 -27.14 24.53
C HIS A 986 -7.73 -26.01 25.27
N ASP A 987 -7.08 -24.86 25.45
CA ASP A 987 -7.65 -23.66 26.06
C ASP A 987 -8.73 -23.05 25.16
N LEU A 988 -8.48 -22.95 23.85
CA LEU A 988 -9.47 -22.57 22.85
C LEU A 988 -10.67 -23.54 22.80
N MET A 989 -10.41 -24.85 22.87
CA MET A 989 -11.45 -25.88 22.95
C MET A 989 -12.19 -25.83 24.29
N GLY A 990 -11.51 -25.61 25.40
CA GLY A 990 -12.11 -25.49 26.73
C GLY A 990 -13.06 -24.29 26.81
N ARG A 991 -12.65 -23.14 26.27
CA ARG A 991 -13.46 -21.93 26.16
C ARG A 991 -14.64 -22.09 25.21
N ALA A 992 -14.42 -22.74 24.07
CA ALA A 992 -15.49 -23.02 23.12
C ALA A 992 -16.50 -24.03 23.69
N ILE A 993 -16.04 -25.08 24.37
CA ILE A 993 -16.91 -26.09 25.00
C ILE A 993 -17.76 -25.42 26.08
N ALA A 994 -17.15 -24.59 26.94
CA ALA A 994 -17.87 -23.81 27.95
C ALA A 994 -18.98 -22.93 27.33
N GLY A 995 -18.68 -22.16 26.29
CA GLY A 995 -19.66 -21.29 25.63
C GLY A 995 -20.70 -22.03 24.77
N GLY A 996 -20.35 -23.20 24.21
CA GLY A 996 -21.20 -23.96 23.30
C GLY A 996 -22.23 -24.85 24.01
N THR A 997 -21.89 -25.46 25.15
CA THR A 997 -22.83 -26.32 25.90
C THR A 997 -23.94 -25.52 26.58
N GLU A 998 -23.64 -24.30 27.06
CA GLU A 998 -24.64 -23.41 27.69
C GLU A 998 -25.55 -22.75 26.64
N ALA A 999 -25.00 -22.28 25.51
CA ALA A 999 -25.79 -21.71 24.42
C ALA A 999 -26.75 -22.73 23.78
N ARG A 1000 -26.35 -24.01 23.74
CA ARG A 1000 -27.18 -25.11 23.21
C ARG A 1000 -28.31 -25.50 24.17
N ALA A 1001 -28.07 -25.44 25.49
CA ALA A 1001 -29.12 -25.65 26.49
C ALA A 1001 -30.13 -24.48 26.50
N GLU A 1002 -29.66 -23.24 26.49
CA GLU A 1002 -30.52 -22.04 26.52
C GLU A 1002 -31.31 -21.83 25.21
N ALA A 1003 -30.73 -22.13 24.05
CA ALA A 1003 -31.44 -22.07 22.76
C ALA A 1003 -32.55 -23.13 22.68
N THR A 1004 -32.32 -24.29 23.31
CA THR A 1004 -33.33 -25.36 23.41
C THR A 1004 -34.46 -24.94 24.35
N ASP A 1005 -34.15 -24.31 25.49
CA ASP A 1005 -35.15 -23.79 26.44
C ASP A 1005 -35.94 -22.60 25.88
N ALA A 1006 -35.31 -21.69 25.13
CA ALA A 1006 -35.97 -20.57 24.48
C ALA A 1006 -36.95 -21.00 23.35
N LEU A 1007 -36.66 -22.11 22.66
CA LEU A 1007 -37.56 -22.72 21.68
C LEU A 1007 -38.73 -23.46 22.35
N VAL A 1008 -38.52 -24.03 23.54
CA VAL A 1008 -39.58 -24.67 24.34
C VAL A 1008 -40.50 -23.62 24.99
N ALA A 1009 -39.96 -22.47 25.41
CA ALA A 1009 -40.72 -21.39 26.05
C ALA A 1009 -41.66 -20.63 25.09
N ASN A 1010 -41.41 -20.66 23.77
CA ASN A 1010 -42.18 -19.93 22.75
C ASN A 1010 -43.32 -20.75 22.09
N ALA A 1011 -43.67 -21.91 22.61
CA ALA A 1011 -44.66 -22.81 22.01
C ALA A 1011 -46.12 -22.41 22.32
N THR A 1012 -46.67 -21.43 21.57
CA THR A 1012 -48.13 -21.32 21.32
C THR A 1012 -48.48 -21.52 19.85
N GLY A 1013 -47.78 -22.44 19.16
CA GLY A 1013 -48.11 -22.82 17.78
C GLY A 1013 -47.36 -24.06 17.32
N ALA A 1014 -48.02 -25.22 17.40
CA ALA A 1014 -47.72 -26.55 16.87
C ALA A 1014 -46.25 -26.94 16.55
N PRO A 1015 -45.66 -27.94 17.26
CA PRO A 1015 -44.27 -28.35 17.06
C PRO A 1015 -44.08 -29.20 15.80
N ARG A 1016 -42.95 -29.02 15.11
CA ARG A 1016 -42.29 -30.15 14.42
C ARG A 1016 -41.40 -30.85 15.45
N PRO A 1017 -41.46 -32.20 15.59
CA PRO A 1017 -40.67 -32.90 16.59
C PRO A 1017 -39.17 -32.72 16.36
N VAL A 1018 -38.41 -32.45 17.42
CA VAL A 1018 -36.94 -32.33 17.44
C VAL A 1018 -36.25 -33.52 16.78
N ALA A 1019 -36.80 -34.73 16.94
CA ALA A 1019 -36.33 -35.95 16.28
C ALA A 1019 -36.47 -35.91 14.74
N ALA A 1020 -37.46 -35.20 14.20
CA ALA A 1020 -37.66 -35.11 12.75
C ALA A 1020 -36.65 -34.14 12.10
N VAL A 1021 -36.23 -33.08 12.79
CA VAL A 1021 -35.23 -32.13 12.28
C VAL A 1021 -33.83 -32.71 12.37
N ALA A 1022 -33.47 -33.33 13.51
CA ALA A 1022 -32.21 -34.07 13.66
C ALA A 1022 -32.12 -35.23 12.66
N ALA A 1023 -33.18 -36.03 12.48
CA ALA A 1023 -33.19 -37.10 11.49
C ALA A 1023 -33.16 -36.58 10.05
N THR A 1024 -33.67 -35.38 9.76
CA THR A 1024 -33.55 -34.78 8.43
C THR A 1024 -32.11 -34.33 8.17
N MET A 1025 -31.44 -33.70 9.15
CA MET A 1025 -30.04 -33.27 9.03
C MET A 1025 -29.07 -34.45 8.96
N ASP A 1026 -29.27 -35.48 9.79
CA ASP A 1026 -28.46 -36.71 9.76
C ASP A 1026 -28.65 -37.46 8.44
N ARG A 1027 -29.88 -37.49 7.89
CA ARG A 1027 -30.17 -38.12 6.60
C ARG A 1027 -29.56 -37.33 5.43
N THR A 1028 -29.62 -35.99 5.45
CA THR A 1028 -28.96 -35.16 4.42
C THR A 1028 -27.44 -35.30 4.46
N ASN A 1029 -26.84 -35.39 5.66
CA ASN A 1029 -25.40 -35.59 5.82
C ASN A 1029 -24.94 -37.00 5.40
N ALA A 1030 -25.76 -38.02 5.66
CA ALA A 1030 -25.50 -39.38 5.20
C ALA A 1030 -25.64 -39.50 3.66
N GLU A 1031 -26.71 -38.92 3.08
CA GLU A 1031 -26.95 -38.90 1.63
C GLU A 1031 -25.82 -38.17 0.89
N GLN A 1032 -25.32 -37.04 1.41
CA GLN A 1032 -24.18 -36.32 0.84
C GLN A 1032 -22.85 -37.07 1.01
N GLY A 1033 -22.65 -37.77 2.13
CA GLY A 1033 -21.46 -38.61 2.34
C GLY A 1033 -21.40 -39.80 1.40
N ASP A 1034 -22.54 -40.42 1.10
CA ASP A 1034 -22.65 -41.54 0.17
C ASP A 1034 -22.52 -41.07 -1.29
N GLU A 1035 -23.07 -39.91 -1.64
CA GLU A 1035 -22.93 -39.30 -2.97
C GLU A 1035 -21.48 -38.88 -3.27
N ILE A 1036 -20.75 -38.37 -2.26
CA ILE A 1036 -19.30 -38.07 -2.35
C ILE A 1036 -18.46 -39.34 -2.50
N LYS A 1037 -18.86 -40.45 -1.86
CA LYS A 1037 -18.18 -41.76 -2.03
C LYS A 1037 -18.41 -42.35 -3.42
N GLU A 1038 -19.63 -42.30 -3.94
CA GLU A 1038 -19.95 -42.74 -5.31
C GLU A 1038 -19.22 -41.89 -6.36
N GLN A 1039 -19.17 -40.57 -6.19
CA GLN A 1039 -18.43 -39.67 -7.08
C GLN A 1039 -16.91 -39.92 -7.03
N ARG A 1040 -16.33 -40.18 -5.86
CA ARG A 1040 -14.92 -40.59 -5.73
C ARG A 1040 -14.63 -41.92 -6.41
N GLN A 1041 -15.52 -42.91 -6.29
CA GLN A 1041 -15.35 -44.22 -6.91
C GLN A 1041 -15.47 -44.14 -8.44
N ALA A 1042 -16.40 -43.35 -8.97
CA ALA A 1042 -16.56 -43.12 -10.41
C ALA A 1042 -15.34 -42.41 -11.05
N VAL A 1043 -14.69 -41.51 -10.30
CA VAL A 1043 -13.44 -40.84 -10.72
C VAL A 1043 -12.25 -41.81 -10.68
N LEU A 1044 -12.17 -42.69 -9.68
CA LEU A 1044 -11.13 -43.72 -9.57
C LEU A 1044 -11.25 -44.80 -10.66
N ASP A 1045 -12.47 -45.12 -11.10
CA ASP A 1045 -12.73 -46.13 -12.15
C ASP A 1045 -12.64 -45.55 -13.58
N GLY A 1046 -12.28 -44.27 -13.72
CA GLY A 1046 -11.90 -43.65 -14.99
C GLY A 1046 -13.02 -43.55 -16.04
N HIS A 1047 -14.29 -43.51 -15.64
CA HIS A 1047 -15.42 -43.32 -16.57
C HIS A 1047 -15.94 -41.89 -16.54
N ASN A 1048 -16.01 -41.26 -17.72
CA ASN A 1048 -16.58 -39.93 -17.93
C ASN A 1048 -18.10 -40.00 -17.73
N VAL A 1049 -18.63 -39.36 -16.70
CA VAL A 1049 -20.07 -39.28 -16.46
C VAL A 1049 -20.63 -38.04 -17.16
N SER A 1050 -21.27 -38.25 -18.31
CA SER A 1050 -22.18 -37.27 -18.92
C SER A 1050 -23.59 -37.48 -18.36
N THR A 1051 -24.23 -36.44 -17.83
CA THR A 1051 -25.65 -36.50 -17.44
C THR A 1051 -26.48 -35.43 -18.15
N GLU A 1052 -27.17 -35.83 -19.21
CA GLU A 1052 -28.52 -35.35 -19.48
C GLU A 1052 -29.48 -36.01 -18.47
N SER A 1053 -30.26 -35.23 -17.73
CA SER A 1053 -31.70 -35.48 -17.57
C SER A 1053 -32.37 -34.34 -16.80
N GLY A 1054 -33.37 -33.72 -17.44
CA GLY A 1054 -34.31 -32.85 -16.76
C GLY A 1054 -35.35 -33.67 -15.99
N ARG A 1055 -35.66 -33.23 -14.77
CA ARG A 1055 -36.92 -33.53 -14.08
C ARG A 1055 -37.43 -32.28 -13.38
N THR A 1056 -38.62 -31.88 -13.77
CA THR A 1056 -39.44 -30.81 -13.16
C THR A 1056 -40.17 -31.33 -11.92
N ALA A 1057 -40.43 -30.42 -10.98
CA ALA A 1057 -41.11 -30.64 -9.70
C ALA A 1057 -42.60 -31.04 -9.85
N PRO A 1058 -43.21 -31.70 -8.83
CA PRO A 1058 -44.65 -31.89 -8.78
C PRO A 1058 -45.33 -30.82 -7.90
N ASP A 1059 -46.23 -30.05 -8.53
CA ASP A 1059 -47.26 -29.26 -7.83
C ASP A 1059 -48.35 -30.18 -7.25
N ARG A 1060 -48.74 -29.91 -6.00
CA ARG A 1060 -50.00 -30.38 -5.40
C ARG A 1060 -50.89 -29.18 -5.17
N GLU A 1061 -51.99 -29.07 -5.91
CA GLU A 1061 -53.28 -28.82 -5.25
C GLU A 1061 -54.51 -29.17 -6.11
N ALA A 1062 -55.47 -29.75 -5.39
CA ALA A 1062 -56.91 -29.75 -5.59
C ALA A 1062 -57.53 -30.33 -6.89
N ALA A 1063 -58.30 -31.39 -6.66
CA ALA A 1063 -59.23 -32.08 -7.54
C ALA A 1063 -60.11 -31.19 -8.44
N LYS A 1064 -60.33 -31.66 -9.68
CA LYS A 1064 -61.57 -31.41 -10.44
C LYS A 1064 -62.07 -32.70 -11.09
N PRO A 1065 -63.40 -32.93 -11.17
CA PRO A 1065 -63.98 -34.10 -11.80
C PRO A 1065 -64.01 -33.95 -13.34
N ALA A 1066 -64.00 -35.10 -14.02
CA ALA A 1066 -64.01 -35.25 -15.47
C ALA A 1066 -65.33 -34.65 -16.07
N ARG A 1067 -65.44 -34.15 -17.31
CA ARG A 1067 -65.21 -34.83 -18.60
C ARG A 1067 -65.61 -33.87 -19.75
N GLN A 1068 -65.05 -34.16 -20.92
CA GLN A 1068 -65.56 -33.92 -22.29
C GLN A 1068 -65.43 -32.54 -22.97
N ARG A 1069 -64.39 -32.49 -23.82
CA ARG A 1069 -64.33 -32.05 -25.23
C ARG A 1069 -65.43 -31.10 -25.75
N ALA A 1070 -65.00 -29.93 -26.23
CA ALA A 1070 -65.33 -29.44 -27.56
C ALA A 1070 -64.30 -28.40 -28.05
N ARG A 1071 -64.13 -28.38 -29.38
CA ARG A 1071 -63.18 -27.60 -30.16
C ARG A 1071 -63.53 -26.10 -30.18
N GLY A 1072 -62.50 -25.26 -30.28
CA GLY A 1072 -62.38 -24.35 -31.42
C GLY A 1072 -62.44 -22.84 -31.16
N ARG A 1073 -61.31 -22.20 -31.52
CA ARG A 1073 -61.14 -20.95 -32.28
C ARG A 1073 -61.49 -19.59 -31.66
N GLY A 1074 -60.56 -18.66 -31.94
CA GLY A 1074 -60.79 -17.24 -32.21
C GLY A 1074 -60.41 -16.36 -31.02
N ALA A 1075 -59.22 -15.75 -30.97
CA ALA A 1075 -58.71 -14.63 -31.78
C ALA A 1075 -59.10 -13.26 -31.19
N GLU A 1076 -58.07 -12.39 -31.09
CA GLU A 1076 -58.10 -10.92 -30.96
C GLU A 1076 -58.60 -10.41 -29.58
N LEU A 1077 -57.87 -9.60 -28.81
CA LEU A 1077 -56.83 -8.58 -29.05
C LEU A 1077 -55.76 -8.58 -27.95
#